data_AF-A0A947MPE2-F1
#
_entry.id   AF-A0A947MPE2-F1
#
_cell.length_a   1.000
_cell.length_b   1.000
_cell.length_c   1.000
_cell.angle_alpha   90.00
_cell.angle_beta   90.00
_cell.angle_gamma   90.00
#
_symmetry.space_group_name_H-M   'P 1'
#
loop_
_entity.id
_entity.type
_entity.pdbx_description
1 polymer ?
#
loop_
_entity_poly.entity_id
_entity_poly.type
_entity_poly.pdbx_seq_one_letter_code
_entity_poly.pdbx_strand_id
1 'polypeptide(L)'
;MREVLLRFGSAAIVAVLVGCAEASSEVVPADSSGGADVVESPDTAAADDTGGEDDTEAPTPDIDDTPDVGADTEPPPEDVPQLCPKDTPCDDGDPCTDVDVCDGLGGCAGAPKCDDGLACTTDACSESGVCSNTVDAGFCVALEAECVADGDIGVLLPCLRCDASAGVPIFLDIDDGEPCSDGDACTLVERCLDGECVSSAALGCPEKGPCVDAVCDPTVGCIYPEKTGACDDGSLCTTDDACAGPVCTGAELACDDGDPCTDDKCTDKLGCVTTPSDLCDDGKPCTADVCSAGGTCTNTPYEGPCEDGDPCSKGETCTANVCSGGTEVTCDDGTPCTTDFCTPGVGCQHHFDDDATCSDGYFCTSGDTCVAGLCLGNKDFCDGCPQPVTNEALKIVQLTFATDGQPGSALNIDEDPATCAPEGECSGGIDNAMGVLAPFINDALAQSMEAGSILYAVDLSQLTTDGEPFPFSVLDAKLGMASAAASCDFMTQECDYVASQFSFDPSCTPYFGLSNATVNGSTFKAGGKGYVMTIAVAFGNTTIPITLVNARVEAVVVRDPVTQVVVGLSGIFGGASPKQQLYDTIANLNDAFLPVDKEVVLGLIDSLVVNDIDLDENGDKDAASVAMRFITIPANLVSQ
;
A
#
# COMPACT_ATOMS: atom_id res chain seq x y z
N MET A 1 4.97 -1.97 26.37
CA MET A 1 4.06 -3.03 25.87
C MET A 1 4.49 -3.65 24.54
N ARG A 2 5.34 -2.98 23.73
CA ARG A 2 5.90 -3.51 22.46
C ARG A 2 6.84 -4.73 22.60
N GLU A 3 7.47 -4.95 23.76
CA GLU A 3 8.28 -6.16 24.02
C GLU A 3 7.48 -7.42 24.41
N VAL A 4 6.18 -7.29 24.71
CA VAL A 4 5.32 -8.46 24.97
C VAL A 4 4.69 -8.97 23.67
N LEU A 5 4.47 -8.10 22.69
CA LEU A 5 3.94 -8.46 21.37
C LEU A 5 5.00 -8.99 20.38
N LEU A 6 6.30 -8.71 20.59
CA LEU A 6 7.39 -9.25 19.77
C LEU A 6 7.83 -10.68 20.15
N ARG A 7 7.22 -11.29 21.18
CA ARG A 7 7.46 -12.71 21.53
C ARG A 7 6.43 -13.68 20.96
N PHE A 8 5.44 -13.20 20.19
CA PHE A 8 4.41 -14.03 19.54
C PHE A 8 4.32 -13.82 18.01
N GLY A 9 5.43 -13.44 17.37
CA GLY A 9 5.56 -13.50 15.91
C GLY A 9 6.37 -14.73 15.48
N SER A 10 5.90 -15.44 14.44
CA SER A 10 6.55 -16.57 13.76
C SER A 10 6.28 -17.97 14.32
N ALA A 11 5.02 -18.45 14.21
CA ALA A 11 4.68 -19.82 13.75
C ALA A 11 3.18 -20.12 13.90
N ALA A 12 2.28 -19.48 13.13
CA ALA A 12 0.88 -19.93 13.06
C ALA A 12 0.07 -19.43 11.85
N ILE A 13 0.66 -19.09 10.70
CA ILE A 13 -0.11 -18.84 9.46
C ILE A 13 0.63 -19.45 8.26
N VAL A 14 0.89 -20.75 8.35
CA VAL A 14 1.10 -21.67 7.21
C VAL A 14 0.70 -23.05 7.71
N ALA A 15 -0.60 -23.38 7.68
CA ALA A 15 -1.15 -24.75 7.67
C ALA A 15 -2.67 -24.75 7.95
N VAL A 16 -3.47 -24.11 7.11
CA VAL A 16 -4.86 -24.54 6.92
C VAL A 16 -5.13 -24.39 5.42
N LEU A 17 -5.47 -25.52 4.77
CA LEU A 17 -5.66 -25.76 3.32
C LEU A 17 -4.48 -26.50 2.64
N VAL A 18 -4.34 -27.81 2.90
CA VAL A 18 -4.33 -28.90 1.88
C VAL A 18 -4.54 -30.25 2.60
N GLY A 19 -5.63 -30.94 2.25
CA GLY A 19 -5.63 -32.39 2.03
C GLY A 19 -5.79 -33.36 3.21
N CYS A 20 -7.03 -33.82 3.42
CA CYS A 20 -7.30 -35.19 3.86
C CYS A 20 -6.81 -36.18 2.78
N ALA A 21 -5.90 -37.09 3.15
CA ALA A 21 -5.75 -38.41 2.52
C ALA A 21 -5.21 -39.42 3.54
N GLU A 22 -5.76 -40.63 3.48
CA GLU A 22 -5.69 -41.71 4.47
C GLU A 22 -4.28 -42.31 4.68
N ALA A 23 -3.99 -42.74 5.92
CA ALA A 23 -3.70 -44.13 6.30
C ALA A 23 -2.58 -44.34 7.35
N SER A 24 -2.97 -45.04 8.42
CA SER A 24 -2.24 -46.03 9.24
C SER A 24 -0.99 -45.68 10.05
N SER A 25 -1.20 -45.69 11.38
CA SER A 25 -0.53 -46.58 12.37
C SER A 25 1.00 -46.73 12.32
N GLU A 26 1.69 -46.19 13.35
CA GLU A 26 2.35 -47.03 14.39
C GLU A 26 2.83 -46.19 15.59
N VAL A 27 2.58 -46.73 16.79
CA VAL A 27 3.08 -46.36 18.11
C VAL A 27 4.54 -46.90 18.19
N VAL A 28 5.58 -46.26 18.75
CA VAL A 28 6.03 -46.07 20.16
C VAL A 28 7.46 -45.41 20.13
N PRO A 29 8.14 -45.03 21.23
CA PRO A 29 8.21 -43.69 21.78
C PRO A 29 9.65 -43.08 21.88
N ALA A 30 9.69 -41.89 22.48
CA ALA A 30 10.83 -41.06 22.88
C ALA A 30 11.96 -41.75 23.67
N ASP A 31 13.18 -41.20 23.53
CA ASP A 31 14.12 -41.11 24.64
C ASP A 31 15.15 -39.95 24.47
N SER A 32 15.32 -39.20 25.58
CA SER A 32 16.47 -38.46 26.17
C SER A 32 17.65 -37.93 25.32
N SER A 33 18.54 -37.01 25.73
CA SER A 33 18.69 -35.97 26.77
C SER A 33 20.12 -35.41 26.64
N GLY A 34 20.35 -34.13 26.98
CA GLY A 34 21.65 -33.52 27.34
C GLY A 34 22.60 -33.18 26.18
N GLY A 35 23.36 -32.08 26.17
CA GLY A 35 23.63 -31.02 27.14
C GLY A 35 25.04 -30.46 26.89
N ALA A 36 25.22 -29.17 27.21
CA ALA A 36 26.45 -28.40 27.46
C ALA A 36 27.14 -27.63 26.30
N ASP A 37 27.16 -26.30 26.51
CA ASP A 37 28.26 -25.32 26.42
C ASP A 37 29.42 -25.51 25.42
N VAL A 38 29.79 -24.43 24.71
CA VAL A 38 30.98 -23.59 25.02
C VAL A 38 31.08 -22.41 24.02
N VAL A 39 31.60 -21.32 24.58
CA VAL A 39 31.77 -19.95 24.11
C VAL A 39 33.06 -19.76 23.26
N GLU A 40 33.02 -18.75 22.38
CA GLU A 40 34.13 -17.97 21.78
C GLU A 40 35.12 -18.60 20.79
N SER A 41 35.14 -18.02 19.58
CA SER A 41 36.37 -17.69 18.82
C SER A 41 37.10 -16.53 19.53
N PRO A 42 38.44 -16.36 19.45
CA PRO A 42 39.06 -15.83 18.23
C PRO A 42 40.55 -16.18 17.96
N ASP A 43 40.95 -15.88 16.71
CA ASP A 43 42.23 -15.34 16.23
C ASP A 43 43.59 -16.09 16.33
N THR A 44 44.40 -15.69 15.34
CA THR A 44 45.88 -15.68 15.24
C THR A 44 46.55 -16.91 14.59
N ALA A 45 47.62 -16.81 13.79
CA ALA A 45 48.33 -15.70 13.13
C ALA A 45 49.50 -16.31 12.30
N ALA A 46 50.19 -15.40 11.60
CA ALA A 46 51.64 -15.39 11.29
C ALA A 46 52.06 -15.93 9.91
N ALA A 47 53.01 -15.32 9.18
CA ALA A 47 54.09 -14.40 9.56
C ALA A 47 54.66 -13.74 8.26
N ASP A 48 55.03 -12.44 8.21
CA ASP A 48 56.34 -11.84 8.60
C ASP A 48 57.25 -11.65 7.34
N ASP A 49 58.07 -10.63 7.06
CA ASP A 49 58.68 -9.48 7.76
C ASP A 49 59.35 -8.61 6.65
N THR A 50 59.31 -7.28 6.55
CA THR A 50 60.21 -6.26 7.16
C THR A 50 59.91 -4.96 6.38
N GLY A 51 59.56 -3.79 6.94
CA GLY A 51 60.30 -2.90 7.85
C GLY A 51 61.01 -1.79 7.03
N GLY A 52 60.84 -0.48 7.22
CA GLY A 52 60.07 0.34 8.14
C GLY A 52 60.22 1.85 7.82
N GLU A 53 59.33 2.64 8.44
CA GLU A 53 59.44 4.01 8.98
C GLU A 53 59.94 5.14 8.04
N ASP A 54 59.14 6.12 7.60
CA ASP A 54 58.26 7.15 8.23
C ASP A 54 58.94 8.54 8.36
N ASP A 55 58.09 9.54 8.18
CA ASP A 55 58.14 10.94 8.63
C ASP A 55 58.64 12.09 7.71
N THR A 56 57.61 12.76 7.16
CA THR A 56 57.27 14.21 7.29
C THR A 56 58.00 15.32 6.50
N GLU A 57 57.15 16.04 5.73
CA GLU A 57 57.00 17.48 5.48
C GLU A 57 58.18 18.46 5.19
N ALA A 58 57.96 19.17 4.06
CA ALA A 58 58.22 20.60 3.77
C ALA A 58 59.67 21.05 3.42
N PRO A 59 59.89 22.31 2.98
CA PRO A 59 59.57 22.90 1.67
C PRO A 59 60.81 23.50 0.93
N THR A 60 60.57 24.14 -0.22
CA THR A 60 61.45 24.85 -1.20
C THR A 60 62.61 25.71 -0.63
N PRO A 61 63.67 26.03 -1.42
CA PRO A 61 63.69 27.31 -2.17
C PRO A 61 64.49 27.35 -3.51
N ASP A 62 64.25 28.44 -4.26
CA ASP A 62 64.92 28.95 -5.47
C ASP A 62 66.45 29.19 -5.36
N ILE A 63 67.15 29.23 -6.52
CA ILE A 63 67.92 30.38 -7.10
C ILE A 63 69.03 29.90 -8.08
N ASP A 64 68.87 30.33 -9.34
CA ASP A 64 69.80 31.04 -10.26
C ASP A 64 71.20 30.49 -10.66
N ASP A 65 71.65 31.00 -11.80
CA ASP A 65 73.00 31.01 -12.40
C ASP A 65 73.35 29.99 -13.51
N THR A 66 73.08 30.41 -14.75
CA THR A 66 73.92 30.11 -15.95
C THR A 66 75.29 30.82 -15.82
N PRO A 67 76.44 30.36 -16.39
CA PRO A 67 76.71 30.55 -17.84
C PRO A 67 77.77 29.64 -18.55
N ASP A 68 77.60 29.52 -19.87
CA ASP A 68 78.58 29.70 -20.97
C ASP A 68 79.69 28.68 -21.37
N VAL A 69 79.94 28.69 -22.69
CA VAL A 69 81.08 28.32 -23.57
C VAL A 69 81.56 26.86 -23.77
N GLY A 70 81.21 26.29 -24.93
CA GLY A 70 82.09 26.29 -26.12
C GLY A 70 83.00 25.08 -26.42
N ALA A 71 82.98 24.71 -27.72
CA ALA A 71 84.05 24.13 -28.57
C ALA A 71 84.05 22.61 -28.89
N ASP A 72 83.61 22.33 -30.14
CA ASP A 72 84.18 21.45 -31.19
C ASP A 72 85.11 20.28 -30.83
N THR A 73 84.72 19.06 -31.25
CA THR A 73 85.63 18.07 -31.88
C THR A 73 84.90 17.16 -32.87
N GLU A 74 85.52 16.93 -34.03
CA GLU A 74 85.14 16.14 -35.23
C GLU A 74 84.57 14.71 -35.03
N PRO A 75 83.89 14.13 -36.05
CA PRO A 75 83.35 12.77 -36.05
C PRO A 75 84.31 11.72 -36.64
N PRO A 76 84.17 10.43 -36.28
CA PRO A 76 84.26 9.36 -37.28
C PRO A 76 83.32 8.14 -36.97
N PRO A 77 83.26 7.08 -37.80
CA PRO A 77 82.57 6.97 -39.08
C PRO A 77 81.50 5.83 -39.09
N GLU A 78 80.83 5.68 -40.23
CA GLU A 78 79.69 4.80 -40.56
C GLU A 78 79.91 3.27 -40.38
N ASP A 79 78.76 2.58 -40.37
CA ASP A 79 78.52 1.14 -40.60
C ASP A 79 78.64 0.15 -39.43
N VAL A 80 77.68 0.24 -38.51
CA VAL A 80 77.05 -0.95 -37.90
C VAL A 80 75.56 -0.84 -38.23
N PRO A 81 74.89 -1.87 -38.79
CA PRO A 81 73.43 -1.83 -38.91
C PRO A 81 72.90 -1.66 -37.49
N GLN A 82 72.34 -0.48 -37.19
CA GLN A 82 71.78 -0.23 -35.87
C GLN A 82 70.62 -1.19 -35.69
N LEU A 83 70.86 -2.27 -34.94
CA LEU A 83 69.83 -2.96 -34.20
C LEU A 83 69.22 -1.91 -33.29
N CYS A 84 68.02 -1.45 -33.64
CA CYS A 84 67.31 -0.53 -32.78
C CYS A 84 66.98 -1.23 -31.45
N PRO A 85 67.25 -0.59 -30.30
CA PRO A 85 67.03 -1.23 -29.00
C PRO A 85 65.56 -1.57 -28.77
N LYS A 86 65.30 -2.65 -28.04
CA LYS A 86 63.92 -3.03 -27.71
C LYS A 86 63.20 -1.90 -26.97
N ASP A 87 61.92 -1.69 -27.28
CA ASP A 87 61.03 -0.73 -26.63
C ASP A 87 61.43 0.75 -26.83
N THR A 88 62.34 1.03 -27.77
CA THR A 88 62.66 2.41 -28.16
C THR A 88 61.82 2.87 -29.35
N PRO A 89 61.47 4.18 -29.41
CA PRO A 89 60.76 4.75 -30.55
C PRO A 89 61.56 4.53 -31.84
N CYS A 90 60.86 4.13 -32.87
CA CYS A 90 61.40 4.01 -34.22
C CYS A 90 60.34 4.50 -35.21
N ASP A 91 60.64 4.38 -36.50
CA ASP A 91 59.72 4.67 -37.60
C ASP A 91 59.91 3.53 -38.61
N ASP A 92 58.88 2.72 -38.81
CA ASP A 92 58.92 1.59 -39.76
C ASP A 92 58.66 2.06 -41.21
N GLY A 93 58.39 3.35 -41.39
CA GLY A 93 58.06 4.00 -42.64
C GLY A 93 56.66 3.68 -43.13
N ASP A 94 55.84 2.95 -42.35
CA ASP A 94 54.46 2.67 -42.65
C ASP A 94 53.59 3.83 -42.11
N PRO A 95 53.00 4.66 -42.98
CA PRO A 95 52.15 5.75 -42.53
C PRO A 95 50.82 5.27 -41.91
N CYS A 96 50.59 3.95 -41.86
CA CYS A 96 49.40 3.29 -41.32
C CYS A 96 49.57 2.72 -39.91
N THR A 97 50.74 2.88 -39.30
CA THR A 97 50.98 2.54 -37.90
C THR A 97 51.16 3.81 -37.08
N ASP A 98 50.75 3.77 -35.82
CA ASP A 98 51.00 4.82 -34.84
C ASP A 98 51.89 4.26 -33.73
N VAL A 99 52.86 5.08 -33.32
CA VAL A 99 53.82 4.77 -32.25
C VAL A 99 54.59 3.49 -32.54
N ASP A 100 55.54 3.55 -33.49
CA ASP A 100 56.36 2.40 -33.83
C ASP A 100 57.41 2.12 -32.76
N VAL A 101 57.51 0.85 -32.40
CA VAL A 101 58.38 0.39 -31.33
C VAL A 101 59.26 -0.74 -31.84
N CYS A 102 60.54 -0.69 -31.48
CA CYS A 102 61.48 -1.71 -31.87
C CYS A 102 61.32 -3.01 -31.08
N ASP A 103 61.34 -4.14 -31.79
CA ASP A 103 61.20 -5.49 -31.23
C ASP A 103 62.49 -6.02 -30.57
N GLY A 104 63.61 -5.31 -30.73
CA GLY A 104 64.93 -5.68 -30.23
C GLY A 104 65.68 -6.73 -31.07
N LEU A 105 65.09 -7.19 -32.18
CA LEU A 105 65.70 -8.06 -33.20
C LEU A 105 66.02 -7.29 -34.49
N GLY A 106 65.72 -5.98 -34.51
CA GLY A 106 65.94 -5.09 -35.65
C GLY A 106 64.69 -4.84 -36.48
N GLY A 107 63.52 -5.33 -36.05
CA GLY A 107 62.22 -4.95 -36.59
C GLY A 107 61.68 -3.71 -35.88
N CYS A 108 61.14 -2.79 -36.66
CA CYS A 108 60.33 -1.67 -36.19
C CYS A 108 58.89 -1.92 -36.67
N ALA A 109 57.91 -1.85 -35.78
CA ALA A 109 56.50 -1.97 -36.12
C ALA A 109 55.65 -1.21 -35.09
N GLY A 110 54.58 -0.54 -35.53
CA GLY A 110 53.61 0.11 -34.64
C GLY A 110 52.26 -0.58 -34.58
N ALA A 111 51.40 -0.09 -33.68
CA ALA A 111 50.01 -0.51 -33.66
C ALA A 111 49.28 0.07 -34.88
N PRO A 112 48.29 -0.62 -35.46
CA PRO A 112 47.52 -0.07 -36.58
C PRO A 112 46.89 1.26 -36.16
N LYS A 113 47.20 2.34 -36.88
CA LYS A 113 46.64 3.67 -36.65
C LYS A 113 45.15 3.75 -36.93
N CYS A 114 44.67 2.84 -37.77
CA CYS A 114 43.33 2.87 -38.32
C CYS A 114 42.29 2.00 -37.62
N ASP A 115 42.72 1.20 -36.65
CA ASP A 115 41.81 0.35 -35.87
C ASP A 115 40.94 1.22 -34.96
N ASP A 116 39.64 1.26 -35.20
CA ASP A 116 38.69 1.96 -34.34
C ASP A 116 38.15 1.09 -33.19
N GLY A 117 38.68 -0.12 -33.03
CA GLY A 117 38.32 -1.05 -31.97
C GLY A 117 36.97 -1.74 -32.17
N LEU A 118 36.32 -1.56 -33.33
CA LEU A 118 35.04 -2.16 -33.64
C LEU A 118 35.21 -3.43 -34.47
N ALA A 119 34.71 -4.55 -33.96
CA ALA A 119 34.80 -5.82 -34.68
C ALA A 119 33.90 -5.90 -35.94
N CYS A 120 33.02 -4.91 -36.15
CA CYS A 120 32.10 -4.82 -37.27
C CYS A 120 32.50 -3.75 -38.29
N THR A 121 33.72 -3.22 -38.22
CA THR A 121 34.30 -2.33 -39.22
C THR A 121 35.47 -3.04 -39.88
N THR A 122 35.58 -2.88 -41.20
CA THR A 122 36.81 -3.15 -41.91
C THR A 122 37.63 -1.87 -41.91
N ASP A 123 38.72 -1.89 -41.14
CA ASP A 123 39.69 -0.82 -41.11
C ASP A 123 40.69 -0.96 -42.26
N ALA A 124 40.80 0.09 -43.07
CA ALA A 124 41.71 0.13 -44.20
C ALA A 124 42.51 1.42 -44.17
N CYS A 125 43.81 1.30 -44.44
CA CYS A 125 44.70 2.43 -44.55
C CYS A 125 45.36 2.46 -45.94
N SER A 126 45.36 3.63 -46.57
CA SER A 126 45.95 3.82 -47.89
C SER A 126 47.47 3.91 -47.84
N GLU A 127 48.15 3.69 -48.97
CA GLU A 127 49.61 3.89 -49.11
C GLU A 127 50.09 5.32 -48.76
N SER A 128 49.17 6.28 -48.64
CA SER A 128 49.46 7.66 -48.23
C SER A 128 49.09 7.96 -46.77
N GLY A 129 48.75 6.95 -45.96
CA GLY A 129 48.36 7.10 -44.55
C GLY A 129 46.93 7.64 -44.33
N VAL A 130 46.06 7.55 -45.34
CA VAL A 130 44.66 7.98 -45.18
C VAL A 130 43.85 6.82 -44.64
N CYS A 131 43.16 7.08 -43.52
CA CYS A 131 42.36 6.11 -42.83
C CYS A 131 40.92 6.02 -43.36
N SER A 132 40.39 4.81 -43.50
CA SER A 132 38.99 4.56 -43.83
C SER A 132 38.48 3.35 -43.06
N ASN A 133 37.40 3.55 -42.31
CA ASN A 133 36.76 2.50 -41.55
C ASN A 133 35.37 2.31 -42.15
N THR A 134 35.14 1.15 -42.77
CA THR A 134 33.89 0.84 -43.45
C THR A 134 33.13 -0.20 -42.67
N VAL A 135 31.88 0.08 -42.30
CA VAL A 135 31.03 -0.87 -41.60
C VAL A 135 30.81 -2.13 -42.45
N ASP A 136 30.99 -3.28 -41.81
CA ASP A 136 30.85 -4.60 -42.41
C ASP A 136 29.39 -4.89 -42.78
N ALA A 137 29.22 -5.72 -43.81
CA ALA A 137 27.89 -6.13 -44.24
C ALA A 137 27.16 -6.90 -43.12
N GLY A 138 25.92 -6.50 -42.84
CA GLY A 138 25.12 -7.10 -41.78
C GLY A 138 25.24 -6.41 -40.42
N PHE A 139 25.86 -5.24 -40.35
CA PHE A 139 26.02 -4.47 -39.10
C PHE A 139 25.70 -2.99 -39.29
N CYS A 140 25.25 -2.36 -38.21
CA CYS A 140 25.18 -0.91 -38.02
C CYS A 140 26.10 -0.53 -36.85
N VAL A 141 26.61 0.71 -36.86
CA VAL A 141 27.42 1.25 -35.75
C VAL A 141 26.64 2.38 -35.09
N ALA A 142 26.27 2.21 -33.82
CA ALA A 142 25.60 3.23 -33.02
C ALA A 142 26.61 4.25 -32.45
N LEU A 143 26.10 5.41 -32.00
CA LEU A 143 26.91 6.43 -31.32
C LEU A 143 27.66 5.79 -30.14
N GLU A 144 28.96 6.07 -30.03
CA GLU A 144 29.90 5.50 -29.04
C GLU A 144 30.40 4.05 -29.28
N ALA A 145 30.37 3.58 -30.53
CA ALA A 145 31.08 2.37 -30.96
C ALA A 145 30.45 1.06 -30.46
N GLU A 146 29.14 0.91 -30.65
CA GLU A 146 28.44 -0.38 -30.50
C GLU A 146 28.15 -1.00 -31.87
N CYS A 147 28.55 -2.25 -32.06
CA CYS A 147 28.23 -3.05 -33.24
C CYS A 147 26.86 -3.73 -33.07
N VAL A 148 25.86 -3.28 -33.83
CA VAL A 148 24.51 -3.84 -33.83
C VAL A 148 24.33 -4.70 -35.08
N ALA A 149 23.98 -5.97 -34.93
CA ALA A 149 23.76 -6.85 -36.08
C ALA A 149 22.44 -6.52 -36.79
N ASP A 150 22.34 -6.88 -38.07
CA ASP A 150 21.16 -6.66 -38.89
C ASP A 150 19.90 -7.23 -38.23
N GLY A 151 18.92 -6.37 -38.03
CA GLY A 151 17.66 -6.71 -37.39
C GLY A 151 17.67 -6.70 -35.86
N ASP A 152 18.80 -6.43 -35.21
CA ASP A 152 18.87 -6.27 -33.75
C ASP A 152 18.60 -4.80 -33.34
N ILE A 153 18.23 -4.62 -32.07
CA ILE A 153 17.97 -3.32 -31.44
C ILE A 153 19.25 -2.92 -30.68
N GLY A 154 19.66 -1.65 -30.78
CA GLY A 154 20.82 -1.15 -30.07
C GLY A 154 20.56 -1.05 -28.56
N VAL A 155 21.55 -1.42 -27.73
CA VAL A 155 21.38 -1.37 -26.26
C VAL A 155 21.23 0.06 -25.77
N LEU A 156 21.95 1.00 -26.38
CA LEU A 156 21.86 2.44 -26.08
C LEU A 156 20.81 3.18 -26.94
N LEU A 157 20.23 2.49 -27.92
CA LEU A 157 19.22 3.01 -28.84
C LEU A 157 18.04 2.03 -28.89
N PRO A 158 17.31 1.84 -27.78
CA PRO A 158 16.31 0.79 -27.61
C PRO A 158 15.07 0.98 -28.51
N CYS A 159 14.96 2.13 -29.18
CA CYS A 159 13.92 2.45 -30.15
C CYS A 159 14.40 2.48 -31.60
N LEU A 160 15.62 2.00 -31.85
CA LEU A 160 16.21 1.94 -33.17
C LEU A 160 16.67 0.53 -33.50
N ARG A 161 16.24 0.04 -34.64
CA ARG A 161 16.61 -1.27 -35.17
C ARG A 161 17.61 -1.12 -36.31
N CYS A 162 18.66 -1.94 -36.31
CA CYS A 162 19.61 -1.95 -37.41
C CYS A 162 18.97 -2.54 -38.68
N ASP A 163 19.09 -1.80 -39.80
CA ASP A 163 18.86 -2.30 -41.16
C ASP A 163 20.16 -2.15 -41.95
N ALA A 164 20.91 -3.26 -42.05
CA ALA A 164 22.11 -3.36 -42.85
C ALA A 164 21.83 -3.80 -44.31
N SER A 165 20.55 -4.02 -44.64
CA SER A 165 20.07 -4.47 -45.96
C SER A 165 19.68 -3.31 -46.89
N ALA A 166 19.49 -2.10 -46.37
CA ALA A 166 19.07 -0.90 -47.11
C ALA A 166 20.13 -0.27 -48.06
N GLY A 167 21.26 -0.95 -48.30
CA GLY A 167 22.33 -0.52 -49.22
C GLY A 167 23.35 0.44 -48.60
N VAL A 168 23.02 1.05 -47.47
CA VAL A 168 23.94 1.63 -46.48
C VAL A 168 23.39 1.24 -45.11
N PRO A 169 24.20 0.80 -44.14
CA PRO A 169 23.71 0.51 -42.80
C PRO A 169 23.06 1.74 -42.17
N ILE A 170 21.80 1.62 -41.80
CA ILE A 170 21.02 2.67 -41.14
C ILE A 170 20.27 2.10 -39.95
N PHE A 171 19.96 2.97 -39.00
CA PHE A 171 18.99 2.68 -37.95
C PHE A 171 17.60 3.13 -38.39
N LEU A 172 16.62 2.25 -38.20
CA LEU A 172 15.21 2.52 -38.45
C LEU A 172 14.47 2.69 -37.13
N ASP A 173 13.54 3.63 -37.10
CA ASP A 173 12.64 3.85 -35.97
C ASP A 173 11.78 2.60 -35.74
N ILE A 174 11.74 2.17 -34.48
CA ILE A 174 10.72 1.23 -34.00
C ILE A 174 9.41 2.01 -33.86
N ASP A 175 8.28 1.35 -34.18
CA ASP A 175 6.96 1.98 -34.16
C ASP A 175 6.64 2.60 -32.79
N ASP A 176 6.00 3.77 -32.81
CA ASP A 176 5.59 4.47 -31.60
C ASP A 176 4.70 3.58 -30.71
N GLY A 177 4.99 3.57 -29.41
CA GLY A 177 4.26 2.80 -28.42
C GLY A 177 4.84 1.42 -28.11
N GLU A 178 5.81 0.93 -28.87
CA GLU A 178 6.52 -0.31 -28.54
C GLU A 178 7.33 -0.17 -27.24
N PRO A 179 7.44 -1.25 -26.43
CA PRO A 179 8.17 -1.20 -25.18
C PRO A 179 9.67 -1.06 -25.47
N CYS A 180 10.29 -0.14 -24.76
CA CYS A 180 11.73 0.08 -24.76
C CYS A 180 12.19 0.19 -23.31
N SER A 181 13.50 0.29 -23.08
CA SER A 181 14.02 0.68 -21.78
C SER A 181 15.16 1.66 -21.93
N ASP A 182 15.07 2.79 -21.24
CA ASP A 182 16.09 3.83 -21.18
C ASP A 182 17.24 3.48 -20.20
N GLY A 183 17.09 2.34 -19.50
CA GLY A 183 18.07 1.83 -18.55
C GLY A 183 17.99 2.46 -17.16
N ASP A 184 17.01 3.35 -16.92
CA ASP A 184 16.71 3.94 -15.63
C ASP A 184 15.66 3.08 -14.89
N ALA A 185 16.07 2.42 -13.80
CA ALA A 185 15.17 1.64 -12.95
C ALA A 185 14.10 2.50 -12.24
N CYS A 186 14.17 3.83 -12.37
CA CYS A 186 13.26 4.80 -11.79
C CYS A 186 12.27 5.41 -12.77
N THR A 187 12.24 4.94 -14.01
CA THR A 187 11.21 5.32 -14.99
C THR A 187 10.20 4.18 -15.11
N LEU A 188 8.93 4.56 -15.22
CA LEU A 188 7.82 3.64 -15.44
C LEU A 188 7.16 3.98 -16.76
N VAL A 189 6.70 2.91 -17.43
CA VAL A 189 5.99 2.99 -18.70
C VAL A 189 6.84 3.71 -19.74
N GLU A 190 7.81 2.95 -20.24
CA GLU A 190 8.79 3.35 -21.25
C GLU A 190 8.30 2.89 -22.63
N ARG A 191 8.20 3.82 -23.58
CA ARG A 191 7.74 3.52 -24.94
C ARG A 191 8.51 4.34 -25.97
N CYS A 192 8.62 3.79 -27.17
CA CYS A 192 9.17 4.53 -28.29
C CYS A 192 8.24 5.68 -28.71
N LEU A 193 8.81 6.86 -28.92
CA LEU A 193 8.16 8.00 -29.55
C LEU A 193 9.19 8.73 -30.41
N ASP A 194 8.94 8.83 -31.73
CA ASP A 194 9.84 9.49 -32.68
C ASP A 194 11.30 8.97 -32.63
N GLY A 195 11.47 7.65 -32.41
CA GLY A 195 12.80 7.00 -32.35
C GLY A 195 13.53 7.13 -31.01
N GLU A 196 12.95 7.82 -30.02
CA GLU A 196 13.48 7.93 -28.66
C GLU A 196 12.65 7.11 -27.66
N CYS A 197 13.29 6.54 -26.64
CA CYS A 197 12.58 5.91 -25.54
C CYS A 197 12.13 6.98 -24.56
N VAL A 198 10.81 7.18 -24.46
CA VAL A 198 10.22 8.19 -23.56
C VAL A 198 9.53 7.50 -22.39
N SER A 199 9.81 7.99 -21.18
CA SER A 199 9.13 7.60 -19.95
C SER A 199 7.94 8.51 -19.67
N SER A 200 6.79 7.95 -19.29
CA SER A 200 5.59 8.74 -18.98
C SER A 200 5.32 8.92 -17.48
N ALA A 201 6.05 8.20 -16.63
CA ALA A 201 5.96 8.33 -15.18
C ALA A 201 7.31 8.04 -14.51
N ALA A 202 7.56 8.67 -13.36
CA ALA A 202 8.64 8.28 -12.47
C ALA A 202 8.14 7.18 -11.53
N LEU A 203 8.99 6.19 -11.23
CA LEU A 203 8.76 5.18 -10.21
C LEU A 203 8.61 5.86 -8.85
N GLY A 204 7.37 5.87 -8.33
CA GLY A 204 7.09 6.29 -6.97
C GLY A 204 7.55 5.22 -6.00
N CYS A 205 8.61 5.48 -5.24
CA CYS A 205 9.04 4.58 -4.18
C CYS A 205 8.14 4.80 -2.95
N PRO A 206 7.43 3.76 -2.45
CA PRO A 206 6.58 3.92 -1.28
C PRO A 206 7.45 4.18 -0.05
N GLU A 207 7.10 5.19 0.75
CA GLU A 207 7.81 5.49 1.99
C GLU A 207 7.67 4.33 2.98
N LYS A 208 8.78 3.96 3.64
CA LYS A 208 8.83 2.87 4.63
C LYS A 208 8.77 3.37 6.07
N GLY A 209 8.36 4.62 6.24
CA GLY A 209 8.19 5.27 7.54
C GLY A 209 8.95 6.59 7.62
N PRO A 210 8.67 7.40 8.65
CA PRO A 210 9.17 8.78 8.78
C PRO A 210 10.70 8.90 8.99
N CYS A 211 11.37 7.77 9.27
CA CYS A 211 12.82 7.66 9.46
C CYS A 211 13.54 6.92 8.32
N VAL A 212 12.84 6.68 7.22
CA VAL A 212 13.39 6.00 6.06
C VAL A 212 12.99 6.77 4.82
N ASP A 213 13.94 7.42 4.18
CA ASP A 213 13.66 8.10 2.92
C ASP A 213 13.42 7.05 1.83
N ALA A 214 12.45 7.28 0.95
CA ALA A 214 12.28 6.49 -0.25
C ALA A 214 12.98 7.22 -1.41
N VAL A 215 14.15 6.74 -1.78
CA VAL A 215 14.94 7.32 -2.87
C VAL A 215 14.95 6.32 -4.01
N CYS A 216 14.63 6.78 -5.21
CA CYS A 216 14.80 5.96 -6.39
C CYS A 216 16.23 6.14 -6.92
N ASP A 217 16.99 5.05 -6.94
CA ASP A 217 18.31 4.96 -7.56
C ASP A 217 18.16 4.49 -9.02
N PRO A 218 18.67 5.24 -10.02
CA PRO A 218 18.48 4.91 -11.43
C PRO A 218 19.05 3.55 -11.88
N THR A 219 19.95 2.94 -11.09
CA THR A 219 20.57 1.66 -11.45
C THR A 219 19.88 0.48 -10.79
N VAL A 220 19.43 0.64 -9.53
CA VAL A 220 18.91 -0.48 -8.73
C VAL A 220 17.45 -0.31 -8.28
N GLY A 221 16.80 0.81 -8.62
CA GLY A 221 15.42 1.11 -8.28
C GLY A 221 15.28 1.67 -6.86
N CYS A 222 14.18 1.35 -6.17
CA CYS A 222 13.91 1.91 -4.85
C CYS A 222 14.91 1.46 -3.78
N ILE A 223 15.63 2.43 -3.22
CA ILE A 223 16.48 2.28 -2.05
C ILE A 223 15.92 3.05 -0.87
N TYR A 224 16.29 2.62 0.33
CA TYR A 224 15.67 3.04 1.59
C TYR A 224 16.71 3.47 2.61
N PRO A 225 17.43 4.58 2.38
CA PRO A 225 18.41 5.07 3.33
C PRO A 225 17.75 5.52 4.64
N GLU A 226 18.38 5.19 5.76
CA GLU A 226 17.96 5.65 7.07
C GLU A 226 18.17 7.16 7.20
N LYS A 227 17.15 7.84 7.71
CA LYS A 227 17.18 9.26 8.01
C LYS A 227 17.47 9.47 9.48
N THR A 228 18.24 10.52 9.78
CA THR A 228 18.52 10.96 11.15
C THR A 228 17.82 12.27 11.46
N GLY A 229 17.38 12.46 12.71
CA GLY A 229 16.83 13.72 13.18
C GLY A 229 15.42 13.56 13.72
N ALA A 230 14.69 14.68 13.79
CA ALA A 230 13.31 14.69 14.25
C ALA A 230 12.41 13.94 13.27
N CYS A 231 11.42 13.27 13.83
CA CYS A 231 10.35 12.59 13.12
C CYS A 231 9.06 12.77 13.92
N ASP A 232 7.99 12.10 13.51
CA ASP A 232 6.73 12.02 14.25
C ASP A 232 6.34 10.54 14.23
N ASP A 233 6.21 9.91 15.39
CA ASP A 233 5.84 8.50 15.51
C ASP A 233 4.31 8.29 15.48
N GLY A 234 3.56 9.38 15.31
CA GLY A 234 2.10 9.40 15.26
C GLY A 234 1.44 9.27 16.63
N SER A 235 2.21 9.18 17.71
CA SER A 235 1.68 9.15 19.07
C SER A 235 1.67 10.56 19.67
N LEU A 236 0.48 11.00 20.09
CA LEU A 236 0.35 12.18 20.95
C LEU A 236 0.88 11.96 22.37
N CYS A 237 1.35 10.74 22.68
CA CYS A 237 1.88 10.33 23.98
C CYS A 237 3.38 10.28 24.06
N THR A 238 4.03 10.74 23.01
CA THR A 238 5.46 10.89 22.95
C THR A 238 5.77 12.34 22.61
N THR A 239 6.94 12.78 23.04
CA THR A 239 7.46 14.12 22.77
C THR A 239 8.93 14.00 22.37
N ASP A 240 9.42 14.98 21.63
CA ASP A 240 10.80 15.01 21.14
C ASP A 240 11.15 13.77 20.27
N ASP A 241 10.19 13.35 19.45
CA ASP A 241 10.30 12.25 18.51
C ASP A 241 11.53 12.36 17.60
N ALA A 242 12.33 11.30 17.61
CA ALA A 242 13.55 11.23 16.85
C ALA A 242 13.78 9.83 16.26
N CYS A 243 14.48 9.81 15.13
CA CYS A 243 14.85 8.58 14.46
C CYS A 243 15.92 7.83 15.25
N ALA A 244 15.57 6.63 15.70
CA ALA A 244 16.46 5.65 16.28
C ALA A 244 16.60 4.47 15.31
N GLY A 245 17.47 4.63 14.30
CA GLY A 245 17.53 3.73 13.15
C GLY A 245 16.29 3.90 12.26
N PRO A 246 15.64 2.82 11.78
CA PRO A 246 14.48 2.92 10.90
C PRO A 246 13.17 3.28 11.63
N VAL A 247 13.19 3.40 12.96
CA VAL A 247 12.00 3.60 13.79
C VAL A 247 12.01 5.01 14.36
N CYS A 248 10.88 5.70 14.22
CA CYS A 248 10.64 6.94 14.95
C CYS A 248 10.19 6.59 16.37
N THR A 249 10.82 7.21 17.37
CA THR A 249 10.47 7.02 18.78
C THR A 249 10.62 8.34 19.52
N GLY A 250 9.63 8.70 20.33
CA GLY A 250 9.76 9.81 21.29
C GLY A 250 9.86 9.40 22.75
N ALA A 251 10.03 10.41 23.60
CA ALA A 251 10.01 10.27 25.05
C ALA A 251 8.57 10.31 25.57
N GLU A 252 8.23 9.40 26.49
CA GLU A 252 6.88 9.26 27.04
C GLU A 252 6.38 10.58 27.68
N LEU A 253 5.20 11.03 27.26
CA LEU A 253 4.53 12.22 27.75
C LEU A 253 3.93 11.95 29.14
N ALA A 254 4.32 12.76 30.12
CA ALA A 254 3.73 12.70 31.46
C ALA A 254 2.37 13.40 31.47
N CYS A 255 1.31 12.64 31.75
CA CYS A 255 -0.07 13.14 31.75
C CYS A 255 -0.64 13.44 33.14
N ASP A 256 0.14 13.24 34.20
CA ASP A 256 -0.29 13.49 35.58
C ASP A 256 -0.73 14.95 35.75
N ASP A 257 -2.02 15.18 35.99
CA ASP A 257 -2.61 16.50 36.15
C ASP A 257 -2.52 17.01 37.61
N GLY A 258 -2.04 16.15 38.51
CA GLY A 258 -1.88 16.42 39.94
C GLY A 258 -3.19 16.45 40.72
N ASP A 259 -4.32 16.13 40.10
CA ASP A 259 -5.59 15.93 40.80
C ASP A 259 -5.72 14.44 41.21
N PRO A 260 -5.67 14.12 42.51
CA PRO A 260 -5.87 12.73 42.95
C PRO A 260 -7.29 12.21 42.65
N CYS A 261 -8.22 13.08 42.22
CA CYS A 261 -9.56 12.71 41.83
C CYS A 261 -9.68 12.25 40.37
N THR A 262 -8.59 12.23 39.61
CA THR A 262 -8.53 11.77 38.22
C THR A 262 -7.53 10.64 38.05
N ASP A 263 -7.84 9.74 37.12
CA ASP A 263 -6.91 8.78 36.57
C ASP A 263 -6.39 9.35 35.25
N ASP A 264 -5.07 9.59 35.20
CA ASP A 264 -4.43 10.18 34.04
C ASP A 264 -3.81 9.09 33.18
N LYS A 265 -4.24 9.04 31.93
CA LYS A 265 -3.69 8.12 30.94
C LYS A 265 -3.30 8.88 29.70
N CYS A 266 -2.25 8.40 29.07
CA CYS A 266 -1.94 8.82 27.73
C CYS A 266 -2.47 7.80 26.73
N THR A 267 -3.17 8.28 25.69
CA THR A 267 -3.60 7.45 24.56
C THR A 267 -3.00 8.00 23.26
N ASP A 268 -2.43 7.12 22.44
CA ASP A 268 -1.63 7.51 21.26
C ASP A 268 -2.36 8.48 20.31
N LYS A 269 -3.70 8.49 20.30
CA LYS A 269 -4.51 9.34 19.39
C LYS A 269 -5.22 10.53 20.03
N LEU A 270 -5.39 10.56 21.35
CA LEU A 270 -6.05 11.68 22.06
C LEU A 270 -5.08 12.44 22.97
N GLY A 271 -3.85 11.94 23.14
CA GLY A 271 -2.88 12.50 24.06
C GLY A 271 -3.28 12.23 25.51
N CYS A 272 -3.01 13.19 26.39
CA CYS A 272 -3.38 13.09 27.80
C CYS A 272 -4.90 13.18 27.97
N VAL A 273 -5.47 12.09 28.48
CA VAL A 273 -6.86 12.00 28.89
C VAL A 273 -6.92 11.80 30.39
N THR A 274 -7.74 12.61 31.04
CA THR A 274 -7.99 12.56 32.48
C THR A 274 -9.42 12.07 32.68
N THR A 275 -9.59 10.91 33.30
CA THR A 275 -10.92 10.39 33.64
C THR A 275 -11.16 10.55 35.13
N PRO A 276 -12.39 10.84 35.61
CA PRO A 276 -12.67 10.79 37.05
C PRO A 276 -12.23 9.44 37.62
N SER A 277 -11.42 9.48 38.68
CA SER A 277 -10.95 8.29 39.37
C SER A 277 -12.04 7.69 40.26
N ASP A 278 -11.96 6.38 40.48
CA ASP A 278 -12.81 5.68 41.46
C ASP A 278 -12.37 5.93 42.91
N LEU A 279 -11.51 6.93 43.18
CA LEU A 279 -10.95 7.19 44.50
C LEU A 279 -12.02 7.34 45.60
N CYS A 280 -13.16 7.92 45.27
CA CYS A 280 -14.24 8.19 46.21
C CYS A 280 -15.46 7.28 46.05
N ASP A 281 -15.42 6.32 45.12
CA ASP A 281 -16.49 5.35 44.93
C ASP A 281 -16.65 4.50 46.21
N ASP A 282 -17.81 4.56 46.85
CA ASP A 282 -18.11 3.73 48.01
C ASP A 282 -18.87 2.43 47.69
N GLY A 283 -19.00 2.14 46.41
CA GLY A 283 -19.68 0.98 45.86
C GLY A 283 -21.20 1.05 46.05
N LYS A 284 -21.77 2.24 46.34
CA LYS A 284 -23.22 2.40 46.46
C LYS A 284 -23.75 3.26 45.32
N PRO A 285 -24.57 2.67 44.44
CA PRO A 285 -25.08 3.35 43.24
C PRO A 285 -26.09 4.48 43.55
N CYS A 286 -26.48 4.65 44.82
CA CYS A 286 -27.38 5.71 45.27
C CYS A 286 -26.73 6.74 46.18
N THR A 287 -25.41 6.85 46.10
CA THR A 287 -24.67 8.01 46.58
C THR A 287 -24.04 8.72 45.40
N ALA A 288 -24.07 10.05 45.44
CA ALA A 288 -23.21 10.88 44.61
C ALA A 288 -21.87 10.97 45.32
N ASP A 289 -20.89 10.29 44.74
CA ASP A 289 -19.53 10.22 45.24
C ASP A 289 -18.73 11.37 44.64
N VAL A 290 -18.49 12.38 45.47
CA VAL A 290 -17.83 13.60 45.05
C VAL A 290 -16.43 13.61 45.63
N CYS A 291 -15.45 13.50 44.74
CA CYS A 291 -14.07 13.78 45.06
C CYS A 291 -13.81 15.28 44.99
N SER A 292 -13.43 15.87 46.13
CA SER A 292 -13.09 17.28 46.24
C SER A 292 -11.57 17.48 46.18
N ALA A 293 -11.16 18.66 45.71
CA ALA A 293 -9.76 19.07 45.58
C ALA A 293 -8.89 18.62 46.78
N GLY A 294 -7.82 17.88 46.48
CA GLY A 294 -6.94 17.27 47.47
C GLY A 294 -7.35 15.86 47.93
N GLY A 295 -8.22 15.17 47.17
CA GLY A 295 -8.59 13.77 47.40
C GLY A 295 -9.55 13.56 48.57
N THR A 296 -10.37 14.56 48.90
CA THR A 296 -11.36 14.44 49.99
C THR A 296 -12.68 13.91 49.45
N CYS A 297 -13.12 12.76 49.96
CA CYS A 297 -14.37 12.13 49.52
C CYS A 297 -15.58 12.58 50.32
N THR A 298 -16.67 12.90 49.61
CA THR A 298 -17.99 13.12 50.20
C THR A 298 -19.05 12.36 49.43
N ASN A 299 -19.80 11.51 50.14
CA ASN A 299 -20.83 10.66 49.54
C ASN A 299 -22.18 11.15 50.05
N THR A 300 -23.03 11.64 49.15
CA THR A 300 -24.33 12.22 49.52
C THR A 300 -25.47 11.45 48.88
N PRO A 301 -26.64 11.31 49.54
CA PRO A 301 -27.80 10.66 48.94
C PRO A 301 -28.12 11.23 47.56
N TYR A 302 -28.18 10.35 46.58
CA TYR A 302 -28.50 10.69 45.20
C TYR A 302 -29.88 10.14 44.83
N GLU A 303 -30.67 10.94 44.13
CA GLU A 303 -32.03 10.61 43.68
C GLU A 303 -32.06 10.80 42.16
N GLY A 304 -31.57 9.80 41.43
CA GLY A 304 -31.47 9.76 39.97
C GLY A 304 -31.23 8.34 39.44
N PRO A 305 -30.86 8.18 38.16
CA PRO A 305 -30.57 6.86 37.57
C PRO A 305 -29.44 6.14 38.31
N CYS A 306 -29.54 4.84 38.45
CA CYS A 306 -28.54 4.04 39.15
C CYS A 306 -28.48 2.64 38.55
N GLU A 307 -27.47 1.87 38.92
CA GLU A 307 -27.34 0.45 38.55
C GLU A 307 -27.46 -0.39 39.82
N ASP A 308 -28.40 -1.33 39.88
CA ASP A 308 -28.59 -2.17 41.08
C ASP A 308 -27.61 -3.36 41.14
N GLY A 309 -26.69 -3.42 40.17
CA GLY A 309 -25.72 -4.49 40.00
C GLY A 309 -26.32 -5.76 39.38
N ASP A 310 -27.59 -5.75 39.00
CA ASP A 310 -28.16 -6.80 38.15
C ASP A 310 -27.96 -6.43 36.68
N PRO A 311 -27.09 -7.13 35.94
CA PRO A 311 -26.91 -6.92 34.50
C PRO A 311 -28.17 -7.20 33.65
N CYS A 312 -29.24 -7.70 34.27
CA CYS A 312 -30.51 -8.03 33.63
C CYS A 312 -31.59 -6.96 33.74
N SER A 313 -31.28 -5.82 34.35
CA SER A 313 -32.17 -4.70 34.42
C SER A 313 -31.42 -3.43 34.04
N LYS A 314 -32.15 -2.48 33.46
CA LYS A 314 -31.64 -1.17 33.08
C LYS A 314 -32.64 -0.07 33.41
N GLY A 315 -32.15 1.10 33.77
CA GLY A 315 -32.98 2.28 34.03
C GLY A 315 -33.61 2.29 35.42
N GLU A 316 -32.92 1.71 36.39
CA GLU A 316 -33.23 1.78 37.81
C GLU A 316 -33.09 3.23 38.29
N THR A 317 -33.77 3.51 39.38
CA THR A 317 -33.74 4.83 40.00
C THR A 317 -33.53 4.72 41.49
N CYS A 318 -32.71 5.62 42.02
CA CYS A 318 -32.52 5.73 43.44
C CYS A 318 -33.78 6.26 44.09
N THR A 319 -34.30 5.48 45.04
CA THR A 319 -35.35 5.92 45.95
C THR A 319 -34.92 5.60 47.36
N ALA A 320 -34.75 6.62 48.21
CA ALA A 320 -34.39 6.46 49.61
C ALA A 320 -33.08 5.66 49.84
N ASN A 321 -32.04 5.99 49.06
CA ASN A 321 -30.71 5.33 49.04
C ASN A 321 -30.71 3.85 48.61
N VAL A 322 -31.77 3.39 47.94
CA VAL A 322 -31.82 2.04 47.36
C VAL A 322 -32.01 2.17 45.86
N CYS A 323 -31.13 1.53 45.10
CA CYS A 323 -31.28 1.42 43.66
C CYS A 323 -32.33 0.36 43.37
N SER A 324 -33.42 0.77 42.72
CA SER A 324 -34.55 -0.12 42.44
C SER A 324 -35.36 0.39 41.27
N GLY A 325 -36.18 -0.48 40.69
CA GLY A 325 -36.92 -0.17 39.46
C GLY A 325 -36.29 -0.91 38.30
N GLY A 326 -36.14 -0.23 37.17
CA GLY A 326 -35.56 -0.82 35.98
C GLY A 326 -36.57 -1.51 35.07
N THR A 327 -36.15 -1.68 33.83
CA THR A 327 -36.79 -2.50 32.82
C THR A 327 -35.88 -3.67 32.52
N GLU A 328 -36.46 -4.85 32.30
CA GLU A 328 -35.70 -6.05 31.97
C GLU A 328 -34.89 -5.83 30.67
N VAL A 329 -33.59 -6.13 30.73
CA VAL A 329 -32.70 -6.11 29.58
C VAL A 329 -33.05 -7.29 28.68
N THR A 330 -33.34 -6.98 27.42
CA THR A 330 -33.40 -8.02 26.39
C THR A 330 -31.98 -8.40 26.01
N CYS A 331 -31.67 -9.68 26.11
CA CYS A 331 -30.36 -10.23 25.76
C CYS A 331 -30.33 -10.72 24.31
N ASP A 332 -31.12 -10.11 23.44
CA ASP A 332 -31.17 -10.51 22.03
C ASP A 332 -29.82 -10.21 21.39
N ASP A 333 -29.05 -11.26 21.07
CA ASP A 333 -27.77 -11.13 20.37
C ASP A 333 -27.94 -10.96 18.85
N GLY A 334 -29.19 -10.89 18.38
CA GLY A 334 -29.53 -10.78 16.98
C GLY A 334 -29.29 -12.07 16.19
N THR A 335 -28.88 -13.16 16.86
CA THR A 335 -28.70 -14.46 16.23
C THR A 335 -29.93 -15.32 16.51
N PRO A 336 -30.71 -15.68 15.47
CA PRO A 336 -31.85 -16.57 15.66
C PRO A 336 -31.49 -18.01 16.08
N CYS A 337 -30.21 -18.29 16.36
CA CYS A 337 -29.67 -19.59 16.73
C CYS A 337 -29.27 -19.71 18.20
N THR A 338 -29.63 -18.71 18.99
CA THR A 338 -29.47 -18.72 20.43
C THR A 338 -30.83 -18.52 21.07
N THR A 339 -31.02 -19.16 22.22
CA THR A 339 -32.05 -18.74 23.16
C THR A 339 -31.39 -17.78 24.12
N ASP A 340 -31.86 -16.54 24.05
CA ASP A 340 -31.38 -15.47 24.88
C ASP A 340 -32.17 -15.40 26.17
N PHE A 341 -31.45 -15.30 27.27
CA PHE A 341 -32.05 -15.05 28.57
C PHE A 341 -31.05 -14.29 29.41
N CYS A 342 -31.60 -13.45 30.27
CA CYS A 342 -30.80 -12.80 31.27
C CYS A 342 -30.90 -13.55 32.60
N THR A 343 -29.75 -13.90 33.18
CA THR A 343 -29.72 -14.51 34.52
C THR A 343 -29.25 -13.47 35.54
N PRO A 344 -30.05 -13.19 36.59
CA PRO A 344 -29.69 -12.21 37.61
C PRO A 344 -28.28 -12.41 38.19
N GLY A 345 -27.47 -11.35 38.15
CA GLY A 345 -26.09 -11.34 38.64
C GLY A 345 -25.06 -12.10 37.79
N VAL A 346 -25.49 -12.73 36.68
CA VAL A 346 -24.59 -13.32 35.66
C VAL A 346 -24.64 -12.51 34.37
N GLY A 347 -25.82 -11.98 34.03
CA GLY A 347 -26.03 -11.17 32.83
C GLY A 347 -26.57 -11.98 31.66
N CYS A 348 -26.46 -11.37 30.48
CA CYS A 348 -26.92 -11.97 29.24
C CYS A 348 -26.19 -13.27 28.95
N GLN A 349 -26.99 -14.29 28.67
CA GLN A 349 -26.51 -15.60 28.27
C GLN A 349 -27.27 -16.02 27.03
N HIS A 350 -26.50 -16.58 26.12
CA HIS A 350 -26.96 -17.05 24.82
C HIS A 350 -26.66 -18.55 24.80
N HIS A 351 -27.71 -19.36 24.90
CA HIS A 351 -27.55 -20.81 24.78
C HIS A 351 -27.84 -21.22 23.36
N PHE A 352 -26.95 -22.01 22.77
CA PHE A 352 -27.15 -22.54 21.43
C PHE A 352 -28.48 -23.29 21.36
N ASP A 353 -29.32 -22.83 20.45
CA ASP A 353 -30.57 -23.47 20.11
C ASP A 353 -30.43 -24.05 18.71
N ASP A 354 -29.89 -25.26 18.64
CA ASP A 354 -29.72 -25.99 17.38
C ASP A 354 -31.08 -26.38 16.75
N ASP A 355 -32.19 -26.28 17.51
CA ASP A 355 -33.56 -26.57 17.04
C ASP A 355 -34.30 -25.29 16.56
N ALA A 356 -33.70 -24.10 16.72
CA ALA A 356 -34.28 -22.85 16.26
C ALA A 356 -34.29 -22.76 14.73
N THR A 357 -35.32 -22.09 14.19
CA THR A 357 -35.35 -21.71 12.78
C THR A 357 -34.59 -20.41 12.61
N CYS A 358 -33.65 -20.37 11.66
CA CYS A 358 -32.79 -19.22 11.46
C CYS A 358 -32.73 -18.82 9.98
N SER A 359 -32.23 -17.63 9.71
CA SER A 359 -31.76 -17.23 8.39
C SER A 359 -30.40 -16.57 8.54
N ASP A 360 -29.44 -16.97 7.71
CA ASP A 360 -28.09 -16.38 7.71
C ASP A 360 -28.03 -15.04 6.96
N GLY A 361 -29.20 -14.50 6.59
CA GLY A 361 -29.35 -13.26 5.85
C GLY A 361 -29.03 -13.40 4.36
N TYR A 362 -28.48 -14.54 3.93
CA TYR A 362 -28.27 -14.84 2.53
C TYR A 362 -29.53 -15.52 1.99
N PHE A 363 -30.06 -15.00 0.89
CA PHE A 363 -31.23 -15.61 0.27
C PHE A 363 -30.90 -16.90 -0.48
N CYS A 364 -29.63 -17.05 -0.87
CA CYS A 364 -29.15 -18.08 -1.77
C CYS A 364 -28.85 -19.38 -1.03
N THR A 365 -28.78 -19.29 0.29
CA THR A 365 -28.75 -20.42 1.20
C THR A 365 -30.18 -20.88 1.49
N SER A 366 -30.34 -22.18 1.70
CA SER A 366 -31.65 -22.75 2.07
C SER A 366 -31.47 -23.84 3.11
N GLY A 367 -32.52 -24.08 3.91
CA GLY A 367 -32.43 -25.07 4.98
C GLY A 367 -31.44 -24.65 6.07
N ASP A 368 -31.34 -23.35 6.32
CA ASP A 368 -30.42 -22.79 7.30
C ASP A 368 -30.68 -23.43 8.66
N THR A 369 -29.59 -23.93 9.24
CA THR A 369 -29.62 -24.70 10.47
C THR A 369 -28.69 -24.04 11.46
N CYS A 370 -29.16 -23.96 12.69
CA CYS A 370 -28.35 -23.52 13.79
C CYS A 370 -27.29 -24.56 14.13
N VAL A 371 -26.03 -24.14 14.10
CA VAL A 371 -24.90 -24.98 14.50
C VAL A 371 -24.01 -24.15 15.41
N ALA A 372 -23.98 -24.51 16.69
CA ALA A 372 -23.15 -23.84 17.69
C ALA A 372 -23.40 -22.32 17.75
N GLY A 373 -24.68 -21.91 17.72
CA GLY A 373 -25.10 -20.51 17.83
C GLY A 373 -24.99 -19.70 16.54
N LEU A 374 -24.48 -20.29 15.46
CA LEU A 374 -24.45 -19.63 14.15
C LEU A 374 -25.55 -20.17 13.27
N CYS A 375 -26.25 -19.26 12.58
CA CYS A 375 -27.12 -19.66 11.50
C CYS A 375 -26.26 -19.99 10.28
N LEU A 376 -26.20 -21.26 9.91
CA LEU A 376 -25.45 -21.72 8.76
C LEU A 376 -26.41 -22.19 7.69
N GLY A 377 -26.44 -21.46 6.59
CA GLY A 377 -27.20 -21.83 5.42
C GLY A 377 -26.53 -22.90 4.57
N ASN A 378 -27.33 -23.80 3.97
CA ASN A 378 -26.78 -24.69 2.95
C ASN A 378 -26.53 -23.90 1.65
N LYS A 379 -25.24 -23.60 1.43
CA LYS A 379 -24.72 -22.92 0.22
C LYS A 379 -24.86 -23.72 -1.08
N ASP A 380 -25.29 -24.99 -1.03
CA ASP A 380 -25.52 -25.82 -2.22
C ASP A 380 -26.57 -25.22 -3.18
N PHE A 381 -27.31 -24.19 -2.74
CA PHE A 381 -28.29 -23.46 -3.54
C PHE A 381 -27.80 -22.09 -4.05
N CYS A 382 -26.57 -21.66 -3.72
CA CYS A 382 -26.03 -20.37 -4.15
C CYS A 382 -25.52 -20.34 -5.61
N ASP A 383 -25.61 -21.44 -6.33
CA ASP A 383 -25.32 -21.54 -7.78
C ASP A 383 -26.41 -20.89 -8.68
N GLY A 384 -27.35 -20.14 -8.10
CA GLY A 384 -28.53 -19.62 -8.80
C GLY A 384 -28.33 -18.32 -9.56
N CYS A 385 -27.40 -17.46 -9.13
CA CYS A 385 -27.16 -16.18 -9.79
C CYS A 385 -26.05 -16.30 -10.83
N PRO A 386 -26.34 -16.00 -12.11
CA PRO A 386 -25.31 -15.99 -13.14
C PRO A 386 -24.26 -14.95 -12.77
N GLN A 387 -23.03 -15.41 -12.49
CA GLN A 387 -21.92 -14.52 -12.21
C GLN A 387 -21.58 -13.73 -13.49
N PRO A 388 -21.30 -12.42 -13.38
CA PRO A 388 -20.86 -11.65 -14.52
C PRO A 388 -19.54 -12.24 -15.03
N VAL A 389 -19.47 -12.46 -16.34
CA VAL A 389 -18.25 -12.88 -17.03
C VAL A 389 -17.98 -11.85 -18.12
N THR A 390 -16.95 -11.05 -17.92
CA THR A 390 -16.64 -9.91 -18.79
C THR A 390 -15.17 -9.53 -18.66
N ASN A 391 -14.59 -9.02 -19.74
CA ASN A 391 -13.29 -8.34 -19.74
C ASN A 391 -13.45 -6.81 -19.63
N GLU A 392 -14.68 -6.33 -19.51
CA GLU A 392 -15.02 -4.94 -19.21
C GLU A 392 -15.30 -4.82 -17.71
N ALA A 393 -14.26 -5.05 -16.90
CA ALA A 393 -14.31 -4.90 -15.46
C ALA A 393 -13.09 -4.13 -14.95
N LEU A 394 -13.21 -3.58 -13.75
CA LEU A 394 -12.13 -2.88 -13.06
C LEU A 394 -11.96 -3.42 -11.66
N LYS A 395 -10.76 -3.42 -11.10
CA LYS A 395 -10.51 -3.75 -9.69
C LYS A 395 -10.20 -2.49 -8.92
N ILE A 396 -10.85 -2.30 -7.77
CA ILE A 396 -10.54 -1.19 -6.86
C ILE A 396 -9.21 -1.49 -6.15
N VAL A 397 -8.19 -0.66 -6.38
CA VAL A 397 -6.85 -0.79 -5.78
C VAL A 397 -6.62 0.12 -4.60
N GLN A 398 -7.42 1.18 -4.49
CA GLN A 398 -7.34 2.11 -3.39
C GLN A 398 -8.75 2.46 -2.95
N LEU A 399 -8.98 2.45 -1.65
CA LEU A 399 -10.18 2.95 -1.00
C LEU A 399 -9.74 3.73 0.23
N THR A 400 -10.16 4.99 0.34
CA THR A 400 -9.76 5.87 1.45
C THR A 400 -10.91 6.78 1.84
N PHE A 401 -11.18 6.91 3.13
CA PHE A 401 -12.07 7.95 3.64
C PHE A 401 -11.46 9.31 3.37
N ALA A 402 -12.24 10.18 2.75
CA ALA A 402 -11.83 11.56 2.57
C ALA A 402 -11.90 12.30 3.91
N THR A 403 -11.04 13.30 4.11
CA THR A 403 -10.88 14.00 5.39
C THR A 403 -11.76 15.24 5.52
N ASP A 404 -12.13 15.87 4.40
CA ASP A 404 -12.79 17.19 4.38
C ASP A 404 -13.98 17.24 3.42
N GLY A 405 -14.73 18.35 3.47
CA GLY A 405 -15.87 18.64 2.60
C GLY A 405 -15.50 19.54 1.41
N GLN A 406 -14.32 19.34 0.81
CA GLN A 406 -13.85 20.15 -0.32
C GLN A 406 -14.10 19.50 -1.69
N PRO A 407 -14.15 20.30 -2.77
CA PRO A 407 -14.23 19.77 -4.13
C PRO A 407 -13.12 18.76 -4.43
N GLY A 408 -13.52 17.57 -4.88
CA GLY A 408 -12.60 16.49 -5.20
C GLY A 408 -12.23 15.60 -4.01
N SER A 409 -12.67 15.93 -2.78
CA SER A 409 -12.60 15.07 -1.59
C SER A 409 -13.94 14.44 -1.24
N ALA A 410 -15.05 15.15 -1.45
CA ALA A 410 -16.37 14.67 -1.05
C ALA A 410 -17.45 15.06 -2.08
N LEU A 411 -18.69 14.69 -1.78
CA LEU A 411 -19.85 14.90 -2.64
C LEU A 411 -20.90 15.75 -1.91
N ASN A 412 -21.68 16.51 -2.68
CA ASN A 412 -22.94 17.06 -2.19
C ASN A 412 -23.97 15.93 -2.16
N ILE A 413 -24.36 15.49 -0.96
CA ILE A 413 -25.21 14.30 -0.75
C ILE A 413 -26.69 14.69 -0.59
N ASP A 414 -26.98 15.85 -0.02
CA ASP A 414 -28.35 16.35 0.18
C ASP A 414 -28.91 17.18 -1.00
N GLU A 415 -28.06 17.44 -2.00
CA GLU A 415 -28.29 18.29 -3.18
C GLU A 415 -28.57 19.76 -2.86
N ASP A 416 -28.23 20.23 -1.66
CA ASP A 416 -28.36 21.64 -1.26
C ASP A 416 -26.98 22.34 -1.34
N PRO A 417 -26.80 23.34 -2.22
CA PRO A 417 -25.53 24.06 -2.31
C PRO A 417 -25.29 25.03 -1.12
N ALA A 418 -26.27 25.23 -0.24
CA ALA A 418 -26.19 26.10 0.92
C ALA A 418 -25.75 25.38 2.21
N THR A 419 -25.88 24.07 2.27
CA THR A 419 -25.38 23.22 3.35
C THR A 419 -23.96 22.77 3.04
N CYS A 420 -23.15 22.49 4.05
CA CYS A 420 -21.89 21.76 3.86
C CYS A 420 -21.40 21.19 5.19
N ALA A 421 -20.61 20.13 5.14
CA ALA A 421 -20.02 19.52 6.32
C ALA A 421 -18.60 18.98 6.06
N PRO A 422 -17.67 19.09 7.03
CA PRO A 422 -17.82 19.72 8.34
C PRO A 422 -17.78 21.27 8.28
N GLU A 423 -18.59 21.93 9.12
CA GLU A 423 -18.76 23.39 9.11
C GLU A 423 -17.40 24.12 9.26
N GLY A 424 -17.06 24.99 8.30
CA GLY A 424 -15.82 25.75 8.28
C GLY A 424 -14.67 25.11 7.48
N GLU A 425 -14.76 23.82 7.16
CA GLU A 425 -13.78 23.07 6.35
C GLU A 425 -14.39 22.49 5.07
N CYS A 426 -15.50 23.07 4.62
CA CYS A 426 -16.24 22.64 3.45
C CYS A 426 -16.58 23.80 2.51
N SER A 427 -16.85 23.51 1.23
CA SER A 427 -17.33 24.50 0.28
C SER A 427 -18.22 23.92 -0.81
N GLY A 428 -19.16 24.72 -1.32
CA GLY A 428 -19.94 24.38 -2.52
C GLY A 428 -21.01 23.31 -2.34
N GLY A 429 -21.59 23.16 -1.15
CA GLY A 429 -22.61 22.14 -0.93
C GLY A 429 -22.10 20.77 -0.48
N ILE A 430 -20.80 20.63 -0.24
CA ILE A 430 -20.16 19.31 -0.14
C ILE A 430 -20.15 18.83 1.31
N ASP A 431 -20.54 17.56 1.50
CA ASP A 431 -20.80 16.95 2.80
C ASP A 431 -19.87 15.75 3.02
N ASN A 432 -19.13 15.78 4.13
CA ASN A 432 -18.33 14.65 4.61
C ASN A 432 -18.11 14.71 6.12
N ALA A 433 -19.20 14.73 6.90
CA ALA A 433 -19.16 14.80 8.35
C ALA A 433 -18.36 13.65 9.01
N MET A 434 -18.34 12.47 8.39
CA MET A 434 -17.54 11.33 8.86
C MET A 434 -16.05 11.41 8.50
N GLY A 435 -15.60 12.44 7.76
CA GLY A 435 -14.21 12.59 7.36
C GLY A 435 -13.23 12.71 8.53
N VAL A 436 -13.72 13.12 9.70
CA VAL A 436 -12.97 13.13 10.98
C VAL A 436 -12.48 11.75 11.41
N LEU A 437 -13.10 10.67 10.91
CA LEU A 437 -12.71 9.29 11.20
C LEU A 437 -11.56 8.79 10.30
N ALA A 438 -11.22 9.51 9.23
CA ALA A 438 -10.23 9.07 8.25
C ALA A 438 -8.85 8.71 8.86
N PRO A 439 -8.26 9.49 9.81
CA PRO A 439 -7.00 9.14 10.45
C PRO A 439 -7.05 7.85 11.28
N PHE A 440 -8.26 7.38 11.63
CA PHE A 440 -8.45 6.18 12.44
C PHE A 440 -8.63 4.93 11.58
N ILE A 441 -9.11 5.07 10.34
CA ILE A 441 -9.58 3.95 9.51
C ILE A 441 -8.68 3.72 8.29
N ASN A 442 -8.10 4.76 7.70
CA ASN A 442 -7.43 4.67 6.38
C ASN A 442 -6.25 3.69 6.37
N ASP A 443 -5.43 3.65 7.42
CA ASP A 443 -4.28 2.74 7.47
C ASP A 443 -4.73 1.27 7.53
N ALA A 444 -5.74 0.98 8.34
CA ALA A 444 -6.29 -0.37 8.46
C ALA A 444 -6.96 -0.83 7.16
N LEU A 445 -7.63 0.10 6.48
CA LEU A 445 -8.26 -0.16 5.19
C LEU A 445 -7.22 -0.43 4.09
N ALA A 446 -6.17 0.39 4.01
CA ALA A 446 -5.06 0.20 3.08
C ALA A 446 -4.38 -1.16 3.29
N GLN A 447 -4.04 -1.50 4.54
CA GLN A 447 -3.44 -2.80 4.88
C GLN A 447 -4.34 -3.98 4.50
N SER A 448 -5.66 -3.86 4.69
CA SER A 448 -6.63 -4.91 4.34
C SER A 448 -6.73 -5.12 2.83
N MET A 449 -6.63 -4.04 2.04
CA MET A 449 -6.59 -4.11 0.58
C MET A 449 -5.28 -4.72 0.08
N GLU A 450 -4.13 -4.29 0.61
CA GLU A 450 -2.81 -4.84 0.26
C GLU A 450 -2.67 -6.31 0.63
N ALA A 451 -3.27 -6.74 1.74
CA ALA A 451 -3.32 -8.13 2.15
C ALA A 451 -4.28 -9.00 1.30
N GLY A 452 -5.06 -8.39 0.40
CA GLY A 452 -6.07 -9.08 -0.41
C GLY A 452 -7.27 -9.59 0.42
N SER A 453 -7.45 -9.09 1.64
CA SER A 453 -8.61 -9.40 2.48
C SER A 453 -9.86 -8.67 2.01
N ILE A 454 -9.67 -7.55 1.31
CA ILE A 454 -10.72 -6.80 0.62
C ILE A 454 -10.38 -6.75 -0.87
N LEU A 455 -11.24 -7.34 -1.69
CA LEU A 455 -11.12 -7.31 -3.15
C LEU A 455 -12.46 -6.93 -3.73
N TYR A 456 -12.55 -5.73 -4.33
CA TYR A 456 -13.75 -5.30 -5.02
C TYR A 456 -13.49 -5.20 -6.52
N ALA A 457 -14.40 -5.78 -7.29
CA ALA A 457 -14.46 -5.65 -8.74
C ALA A 457 -15.67 -4.80 -9.14
N VAL A 458 -15.50 -3.98 -10.17
CA VAL A 458 -16.54 -3.15 -10.77
C VAL A 458 -16.95 -3.81 -12.08
N ASP A 459 -18.22 -4.15 -12.21
CA ASP A 459 -18.79 -4.64 -13.46
C ASP A 459 -19.18 -3.46 -14.35
N LEU A 460 -18.55 -3.36 -15.51
CA LEU A 460 -18.82 -2.37 -16.54
C LEU A 460 -19.27 -3.03 -17.87
N SER A 461 -19.76 -4.27 -17.85
CA SER A 461 -20.22 -5.01 -19.03
C SER A 461 -21.33 -4.34 -19.84
N GLN A 462 -22.02 -3.34 -19.26
CA GLN A 462 -23.07 -2.57 -19.91
C GLN A 462 -22.68 -1.09 -20.11
N LEU A 463 -21.39 -0.77 -19.98
CA LEU A 463 -20.87 0.58 -20.12
C LEU A 463 -21.27 1.21 -21.46
N THR A 464 -21.82 2.42 -21.39
CA THR A 464 -22.04 3.29 -22.53
C THR A 464 -21.28 4.61 -22.31
N THR A 465 -20.78 5.20 -23.40
CA THR A 465 -19.98 6.45 -23.34
C THR A 465 -20.64 7.61 -24.10
N ASP A 466 -21.87 7.44 -24.55
CA ASP A 466 -22.69 8.41 -25.28
C ASP A 466 -23.61 9.23 -24.36
N GLY A 467 -23.48 9.04 -23.05
CA GLY A 467 -24.31 9.69 -22.03
C GLY A 467 -25.60 8.94 -21.69
N GLU A 468 -25.90 7.82 -22.35
CA GLU A 468 -27.04 6.99 -21.98
C GLU A 468 -26.82 6.31 -20.62
N PRO A 469 -27.85 6.14 -19.79
CA PRO A 469 -27.70 5.49 -18.50
C PRO A 469 -27.44 3.98 -18.62
N PHE A 470 -26.58 3.45 -17.76
CA PHE A 470 -26.29 2.01 -17.63
C PHE A 470 -26.13 1.60 -16.16
N PRO A 471 -26.26 0.30 -15.83
CA PRO A 471 -26.02 -0.19 -14.48
C PRO A 471 -24.52 -0.22 -14.16
N PHE A 472 -24.14 0.39 -13.04
CA PHE A 472 -22.84 0.29 -12.40
C PHE A 472 -22.96 -0.59 -11.17
N SER A 473 -22.06 -1.55 -10.98
CA SER A 473 -22.11 -2.42 -9.81
C SER A 473 -20.71 -2.71 -9.27
N VAL A 474 -20.59 -2.63 -7.94
CA VAL A 474 -19.39 -3.06 -7.21
C VAL A 474 -19.68 -4.45 -6.65
N LEU A 475 -18.73 -5.35 -6.77
CA LEU A 475 -18.87 -6.75 -6.38
C LEU A 475 -17.75 -7.06 -5.41
N ASP A 476 -18.10 -7.64 -4.26
CA ASP A 476 -17.13 -8.40 -3.47
C ASP A 476 -16.60 -9.52 -4.36
N ALA A 477 -15.28 -9.72 -4.38
CA ALA A 477 -14.62 -10.58 -5.34
C ALA A 477 -13.49 -11.37 -4.70
N LYS A 478 -13.04 -12.41 -5.38
CA LYS A 478 -11.84 -13.19 -5.03
C LYS A 478 -11.00 -13.38 -6.27
N LEU A 479 -9.70 -13.55 -6.10
CA LEU A 479 -8.82 -13.93 -7.20
C LEU A 479 -9.30 -15.23 -7.85
N GLY A 480 -9.44 -15.22 -9.16
CA GLY A 480 -9.76 -16.40 -9.96
C GLY A 480 -8.64 -17.44 -9.85
N MET A 481 -9.00 -18.73 -9.99
CA MET A 481 -8.07 -19.85 -9.78
C MET A 481 -6.80 -19.74 -10.63
N ALA A 482 -6.91 -19.29 -11.88
CA ALA A 482 -5.76 -19.10 -12.77
C ALA A 482 -4.82 -18.00 -12.28
N SER A 483 -5.38 -16.85 -11.89
CA SER A 483 -4.61 -15.72 -11.37
C SER A 483 -3.97 -16.01 -10.01
N ALA A 484 -4.69 -16.73 -9.13
CA ALA A 484 -4.16 -17.21 -7.86
C ALA A 484 -2.99 -18.19 -8.07
N ALA A 485 -3.09 -19.10 -9.04
CA ALA A 485 -2.00 -20.02 -9.37
C ALA A 485 -0.80 -19.31 -10.02
N ALA A 486 -1.05 -18.22 -10.76
CA ALA A 486 -0.01 -17.43 -11.43
C ALA A 486 0.68 -16.40 -10.51
N SER A 487 0.25 -16.26 -9.26
CA SER A 487 0.74 -15.21 -8.34
C SER A 487 0.56 -13.79 -8.89
N CYS A 488 -0.61 -13.50 -9.48
CA CYS A 488 -0.93 -12.18 -10.03
C CYS A 488 -0.85 -11.10 -8.94
N ASP A 489 -0.12 -10.01 -9.20
CA ASP A 489 -0.09 -8.86 -8.30
C ASP A 489 -1.36 -8.04 -8.50
N PHE A 490 -2.39 -8.36 -7.71
CA PHE A 490 -3.70 -7.73 -7.78
C PHE A 490 -3.69 -6.24 -7.40
N MET A 491 -2.58 -5.65 -6.93
CA MET A 491 -2.48 -4.21 -6.67
C MET A 491 -2.05 -3.42 -7.91
N THR A 492 -1.34 -4.05 -8.84
CA THR A 492 -0.71 -3.34 -9.97
C THR A 492 -1.02 -3.95 -11.34
N GLN A 493 -1.49 -5.21 -11.37
CA GLN A 493 -1.72 -5.96 -12.61
C GLN A 493 -3.20 -6.24 -12.85
N GLU A 494 -3.53 -6.41 -14.13
CA GLU A 494 -4.82 -6.93 -14.56
C GLU A 494 -4.90 -8.43 -14.26
N CYS A 495 -5.83 -8.81 -13.39
CA CYS A 495 -6.05 -10.20 -12.97
C CYS A 495 -7.47 -10.67 -13.27
N ASP A 496 -7.68 -11.97 -13.19
CA ASP A 496 -8.99 -12.60 -13.19
C ASP A 496 -9.57 -12.62 -11.78
N TYR A 497 -10.85 -12.29 -11.67
CA TYR A 497 -11.60 -12.27 -10.43
C TYR A 497 -12.92 -13.02 -10.60
N VAL A 498 -13.35 -13.67 -9.53
CA VAL A 498 -14.65 -14.28 -9.42
C VAL A 498 -15.49 -13.42 -8.49
N ALA A 499 -16.64 -12.99 -8.96
CA ALA A 499 -17.61 -12.30 -8.12
C ALA A 499 -18.11 -13.22 -7.01
N SER A 500 -18.16 -12.69 -5.80
CA SER A 500 -18.72 -13.33 -4.63
C SER A 500 -20.23 -13.36 -4.77
N GLN A 501 -20.84 -14.53 -4.57
CA GLN A 501 -22.30 -14.70 -4.53
C GLN A 501 -22.98 -13.79 -3.49
N PHE A 502 -22.23 -13.38 -2.46
CA PHE A 502 -22.69 -12.46 -1.42
C PHE A 502 -22.84 -11.01 -1.91
N SER A 503 -22.41 -10.71 -3.14
CA SER A 503 -22.61 -9.41 -3.76
C SER A 503 -24.05 -9.19 -4.25
N PHE A 504 -24.90 -10.21 -4.25
CA PHE A 504 -26.21 -10.18 -4.91
C PHE A 504 -27.37 -10.41 -3.92
N ASP A 505 -28.52 -9.83 -4.23
CA ASP A 505 -29.80 -10.01 -3.55
C ASP A 505 -30.59 -11.21 -4.12
N PRO A 506 -31.77 -11.57 -3.55
CA PRO A 506 -32.57 -12.70 -4.04
C PRO A 506 -33.06 -12.67 -5.48
N SER A 507 -33.01 -11.50 -6.12
CA SER A 507 -33.33 -11.32 -7.52
C SER A 507 -32.10 -11.36 -8.43
N CYS A 508 -30.92 -11.66 -7.88
CA CYS A 508 -29.62 -11.56 -8.52
C CYS A 508 -29.23 -10.13 -8.91
N THR A 509 -29.74 -9.15 -8.17
CA THR A 509 -29.36 -7.74 -8.31
C THR A 509 -28.21 -7.44 -7.34
N PRO A 510 -27.11 -6.80 -7.79
CA PRO A 510 -26.02 -6.44 -6.88
C PRO A 510 -26.46 -5.54 -5.72
N TYR A 511 -26.01 -5.82 -4.50
CA TYR A 511 -26.23 -4.97 -3.31
C TYR A 511 -25.55 -3.60 -3.45
N PHE A 512 -24.48 -3.52 -4.24
CA PHE A 512 -23.77 -2.29 -4.56
C PHE A 512 -24.05 -1.87 -5.99
N GLY A 513 -25.33 -1.76 -6.35
CA GLY A 513 -25.76 -1.40 -7.70
C GLY A 513 -26.31 0.02 -7.79
N LEU A 514 -25.89 0.78 -8.80
CA LEU A 514 -26.52 2.03 -9.21
C LEU A 514 -26.97 1.90 -10.66
N SER A 515 -28.27 1.98 -10.93
CA SER A 515 -28.85 1.71 -12.25
C SER A 515 -28.74 2.87 -13.25
N ASN A 516 -28.23 4.03 -12.83
CA ASN A 516 -28.24 5.28 -13.60
C ASN A 516 -26.84 5.85 -13.87
N ALA A 517 -25.82 5.00 -13.93
CA ALA A 517 -24.48 5.47 -14.25
C ALA A 517 -24.45 6.07 -15.66
N THR A 518 -23.73 7.17 -15.82
CA THR A 518 -23.57 7.87 -17.11
C THR A 518 -22.12 8.29 -17.28
N VAL A 519 -21.65 8.24 -18.52
CA VAL A 519 -20.34 8.77 -18.91
C VAL A 519 -20.53 9.86 -19.95
N ASN A 520 -20.11 11.08 -19.61
CA ASN A 520 -20.12 12.24 -20.49
C ASN A 520 -18.70 12.79 -20.64
N GLY A 521 -18.04 12.44 -21.75
CA GLY A 521 -16.62 12.75 -21.95
C GLY A 521 -15.73 11.96 -20.98
N SER A 522 -15.04 12.68 -20.10
CA SER A 522 -14.21 12.11 -19.03
C SER A 522 -14.94 12.01 -17.68
N THR A 523 -16.19 12.45 -17.60
CA THR A 523 -16.94 12.51 -16.34
C THR A 523 -17.87 11.31 -16.22
N PHE A 524 -17.71 10.54 -15.15
CA PHE A 524 -18.60 9.48 -14.73
C PHE A 524 -19.46 9.96 -13.56
N LYS A 525 -20.78 9.72 -13.61
CA LYS A 525 -21.70 9.98 -12.50
C LYS A 525 -22.71 8.85 -12.34
N ALA A 526 -23.02 8.49 -11.10
CA ALA A 526 -24.08 7.54 -10.76
C ALA A 526 -24.74 7.89 -9.42
N GLY A 527 -25.95 7.39 -9.20
CA GLY A 527 -26.69 7.57 -7.95
C GLY A 527 -27.38 8.93 -7.81
N GLY A 528 -27.59 9.38 -6.57
CA GLY A 528 -28.33 10.59 -6.19
C GLY A 528 -29.44 10.30 -5.17
N LYS A 529 -30.34 11.27 -4.95
CA LYS A 529 -31.44 11.12 -3.98
C LYS A 529 -32.29 9.86 -4.25
N GLY A 530 -32.52 9.06 -3.21
CA GLY A 530 -33.30 7.83 -3.27
C GLY A 530 -32.55 6.57 -3.72
N TYR A 531 -31.28 6.69 -4.11
CA TYR A 531 -30.42 5.52 -4.31
C TYR A 531 -29.84 5.03 -2.98
N VAL A 532 -29.82 3.71 -2.81
CA VAL A 532 -29.26 3.06 -1.63
C VAL A 532 -28.13 2.16 -2.08
N MET A 533 -26.99 2.24 -1.40
CA MET A 533 -25.84 1.37 -1.62
C MET A 533 -25.46 0.76 -0.28
N THR A 534 -25.35 -0.55 -0.20
CA THR A 534 -24.86 -1.21 1.03
C THR A 534 -23.43 -1.64 0.82
N ILE A 535 -22.52 -1.11 1.63
CA ILE A 535 -21.11 -1.49 1.65
C ILE A 535 -20.80 -2.54 2.70
N ALA A 536 -20.03 -3.57 2.35
CA ALA A 536 -19.73 -4.68 3.24
C ALA A 536 -18.27 -4.56 3.72
N VAL A 537 -18.05 -4.04 4.93
CA VAL A 537 -16.71 -3.85 5.49
C VAL A 537 -16.33 -5.08 6.32
N ALA A 538 -15.23 -5.73 5.97
CA ALA A 538 -14.73 -6.89 6.70
C ALA A 538 -13.82 -6.47 7.87
N PHE A 539 -14.10 -7.00 9.06
CA PHE A 539 -13.27 -6.92 10.25
C PHE A 539 -12.94 -8.34 10.71
N GLY A 540 -11.74 -8.82 10.37
CA GLY A 540 -11.37 -10.23 10.57
C GLY A 540 -12.25 -11.15 9.73
N ASN A 541 -13.02 -12.03 10.38
CA ASN A 541 -13.94 -12.96 9.72
C ASN A 541 -15.40 -12.45 9.68
N THR A 542 -15.67 -11.27 10.24
CA THR A 542 -17.01 -10.69 10.30
C THR A 542 -17.13 -9.63 9.23
N THR A 543 -18.13 -9.74 8.36
CA THR A 543 -18.44 -8.72 7.35
C THR A 543 -19.65 -7.93 7.79
N ILE A 544 -19.52 -6.61 7.87
CA ILE A 544 -20.59 -5.73 8.32
C ILE A 544 -21.15 -4.93 7.14
N PRO A 545 -22.46 -5.02 6.88
CA PRO A 545 -23.14 -4.14 5.94
C PRO A 545 -23.38 -2.75 6.53
N ILE A 546 -22.80 -1.72 5.93
CA ILE A 546 -23.06 -0.30 6.15
C ILE A 546 -23.91 0.20 5.00
N THR A 547 -25.07 0.77 5.30
CA THR A 547 -25.99 1.27 4.28
C THR A 547 -25.80 2.76 4.10
N LEU A 548 -25.62 3.16 2.85
CA LEU A 548 -25.52 4.54 2.41
C LEU A 548 -26.82 4.89 1.68
N VAL A 549 -27.55 5.85 2.23
CA VAL A 549 -28.76 6.44 1.62
C VAL A 549 -28.33 7.66 0.80
N ASN A 550 -29.07 7.94 -0.28
CA ASN A 550 -28.70 8.94 -1.29
C ASN A 550 -27.29 8.69 -1.86
N ALA A 551 -26.97 7.40 -2.05
CA ALA A 551 -25.67 6.96 -2.51
C ALA A 551 -25.34 7.58 -3.87
N ARG A 552 -24.13 8.08 -4.02
CA ARG A 552 -23.69 8.85 -5.18
C ARG A 552 -22.24 8.54 -5.52
N VAL A 553 -21.92 8.58 -6.81
CA VAL A 553 -20.57 8.40 -7.34
C VAL A 553 -20.27 9.52 -8.32
N GLU A 554 -19.12 10.17 -8.17
CA GLU A 554 -18.53 11.02 -9.21
C GLU A 554 -17.08 10.62 -9.44
N ALA A 555 -16.72 10.34 -10.69
CA ALA A 555 -15.37 9.89 -11.04
C ALA A 555 -14.90 10.45 -12.38
N VAL A 556 -13.59 10.45 -12.57
CA VAL A 556 -12.94 10.66 -13.86
C VAL A 556 -12.71 9.30 -14.52
N VAL A 557 -13.09 9.20 -15.79
CA VAL A 557 -12.86 8.03 -16.63
C VAL A 557 -11.44 8.08 -17.18
N VAL A 558 -10.65 7.05 -16.89
CA VAL A 558 -9.32 6.84 -17.45
C VAL A 558 -9.46 5.96 -18.69
N ARG A 559 -8.89 6.42 -19.81
CA ARG A 559 -8.95 5.72 -21.09
C ARG A 559 -7.57 5.32 -21.55
N ASP A 560 -7.48 4.15 -22.18
CA ASP A 560 -6.29 3.76 -22.92
C ASP A 560 -6.06 4.76 -24.06
N PRO A 561 -4.85 5.30 -24.23
CA PRO A 561 -4.59 6.38 -25.17
C PRO A 561 -4.80 5.95 -26.63
N VAL A 562 -4.64 4.67 -26.95
CA VAL A 562 -4.70 4.14 -28.32
C VAL A 562 -6.12 3.68 -28.67
N THR A 563 -6.67 2.80 -27.84
CA THR A 563 -7.96 2.14 -28.07
C THR A 563 -9.14 3.01 -27.61
N GLN A 564 -8.90 4.03 -26.77
CA GLN A 564 -9.92 4.87 -26.12
C GLN A 564 -10.91 4.09 -25.23
N VAL A 565 -10.61 2.81 -24.97
CA VAL A 565 -11.33 1.93 -24.05
C VAL A 565 -11.14 2.43 -22.63
N VAL A 566 -12.18 2.29 -21.81
CA VAL A 566 -12.10 2.65 -20.40
C VAL A 566 -11.25 1.61 -19.67
N VAL A 567 -10.16 2.06 -19.05
CA VAL A 567 -9.21 1.22 -18.31
C VAL A 567 -9.17 1.56 -16.83
N GLY A 568 -9.93 2.56 -16.39
CA GLY A 568 -9.99 2.92 -14.99
C GLY A 568 -11.02 3.97 -14.67
N LEU A 569 -11.34 4.05 -13.38
CA LEU A 569 -12.12 5.09 -12.74
C LEU A 569 -11.32 5.61 -11.54
N SER A 570 -11.25 6.92 -11.41
CA SER A 570 -10.68 7.58 -10.24
C SER A 570 -11.69 8.60 -9.73
N GLY A 571 -12.22 8.39 -8.54
CA GLY A 571 -13.33 9.21 -8.08
C GLY A 571 -13.66 9.06 -6.63
N ILE A 572 -14.88 9.47 -6.30
CA ILE A 572 -15.44 9.44 -4.95
C ILE A 572 -16.80 8.77 -5.05
N PHE A 573 -17.10 7.93 -4.08
CA PHE A 573 -18.47 7.58 -3.77
C PHE A 573 -18.80 7.93 -2.33
N GLY A 574 -20.07 8.17 -2.06
CA GLY A 574 -20.51 8.57 -0.74
C GLY A 574 -22.02 8.49 -0.59
N GLY A 575 -22.48 8.77 0.61
CA GLY A 575 -23.90 8.82 0.95
C GLY A 575 -24.08 9.21 2.42
N ALA A 576 -25.33 9.21 2.85
CA ALA A 576 -25.70 9.45 4.23
C ALA A 576 -25.85 8.12 4.96
N SER A 577 -25.23 7.98 6.12
CA SER A 577 -25.39 6.81 6.98
C SER A 577 -25.98 7.23 8.34
N PRO A 578 -27.07 6.60 8.80
CA PRO A 578 -27.61 6.87 10.12
C PRO A 578 -26.59 6.54 11.20
N LYS A 579 -26.38 7.46 12.15
CA LYS A 579 -25.42 7.23 13.25
C LYS A 579 -25.76 5.98 14.07
N GLN A 580 -27.06 5.71 14.27
CA GLN A 580 -27.54 4.52 14.98
C GLN A 580 -27.09 3.22 14.29
N GLN A 581 -27.04 3.20 12.95
CA GLN A 581 -26.56 2.03 12.23
C GLN A 581 -25.08 1.74 12.54
N LEU A 582 -24.25 2.77 12.60
CA LEU A 582 -22.84 2.63 13.00
C LEU A 582 -22.71 2.18 14.46
N TYR A 583 -23.56 2.71 15.33
CA TYR A 583 -23.66 2.29 16.73
C TYR A 583 -23.99 0.81 16.85
N ASP A 584 -25.10 0.36 16.28
CA ASP A 584 -25.57 -1.02 16.35
C ASP A 584 -24.52 -1.96 15.73
N THR A 585 -23.92 -1.53 14.61
CA THR A 585 -22.82 -2.22 13.95
C THR A 585 -21.64 -2.46 14.88
N ILE A 586 -21.13 -1.40 15.51
CA ILE A 586 -19.93 -1.49 16.35
C ILE A 586 -20.27 -2.16 17.67
N ALA A 587 -21.46 -1.90 18.24
CA ALA A 587 -22.04 -2.56 19.40
C ALA A 587 -22.14 -4.08 19.24
N ASN A 588 -22.20 -4.59 18.00
CA ASN A 588 -22.26 -6.02 17.71
C ASN A 588 -20.91 -6.62 17.30
N LEU A 589 -19.84 -5.80 17.21
CA LEU A 589 -18.49 -6.30 17.02
C LEU A 589 -17.93 -6.90 18.32
N ASN A 590 -17.15 -7.97 18.17
CA ASN A 590 -16.38 -8.55 19.25
C ASN A 590 -15.12 -7.71 19.50
N ASP A 591 -14.84 -7.39 20.76
CA ASP A 591 -13.76 -6.50 21.21
C ASP A 591 -12.36 -6.94 20.75
N ALA A 592 -12.19 -8.22 20.42
CA ALA A 592 -10.94 -8.77 19.88
C ALA A 592 -10.54 -8.22 18.50
N PHE A 593 -11.44 -7.53 17.79
CA PHE A 593 -11.23 -7.08 16.40
C PHE A 593 -10.95 -5.58 16.25
N LEU A 594 -11.06 -4.79 17.33
CA LEU A 594 -10.75 -3.37 17.29
C LEU A 594 -9.35 -3.12 17.88
N PRO A 595 -8.52 -2.29 17.24
CA PRO A 595 -7.20 -1.93 17.79
C PRO A 595 -7.29 -1.06 19.06
N VAL A 596 -8.49 -0.69 19.46
CA VAL A 596 -8.87 0.13 20.62
C VAL A 596 -10.17 -0.42 21.20
N ASP A 597 -10.40 -0.21 22.49
CA ASP A 597 -11.64 -0.62 23.14
C ASP A 597 -12.87 -0.05 22.42
N LYS A 598 -13.90 -0.87 22.32
CA LYS A 598 -15.14 -0.56 21.60
C LYS A 598 -15.83 0.69 22.13
N GLU A 599 -15.82 0.87 23.45
CA GLU A 599 -16.35 2.07 24.13
C GLU A 599 -15.60 3.34 23.71
N VAL A 600 -14.30 3.23 23.42
CA VAL A 600 -13.50 4.36 22.90
C VAL A 600 -13.91 4.69 21.47
N VAL A 601 -14.10 3.69 20.61
CA VAL A 601 -14.57 3.90 19.22
C VAL A 601 -15.96 4.53 19.20
N LEU A 602 -16.87 4.02 20.03
CA LEU A 602 -18.21 4.59 20.19
C LEU A 602 -18.14 6.02 20.73
N GLY A 603 -17.31 6.28 21.75
CA GLY A 603 -17.08 7.63 22.28
C GLY A 603 -16.50 8.61 21.25
N LEU A 604 -15.63 8.14 20.35
CA LEU A 604 -15.10 8.93 19.23
C LEU A 604 -16.20 9.27 18.21
N ILE A 605 -17.02 8.29 17.84
CA ILE A 605 -18.16 8.54 16.95
C ILE A 605 -19.13 9.52 17.59
N ASP A 606 -19.35 9.42 18.90
CA ASP A 606 -20.22 10.36 19.60
C ASP A 606 -19.69 11.78 19.65
N SER A 607 -18.39 11.92 19.89
CA SER A 607 -17.75 13.20 20.08
C SER A 607 -17.43 13.91 18.77
N LEU A 608 -17.10 13.16 17.72
CA LEU A 608 -16.55 13.71 16.47
C LEU A 608 -17.55 13.71 15.32
N VAL A 609 -18.44 12.72 15.23
CA VAL A 609 -19.39 12.62 14.11
C VAL A 609 -20.66 13.39 14.44
N VAL A 610 -20.85 14.49 13.72
CA VAL A 610 -22.05 15.33 13.81
C VAL A 610 -22.98 14.98 12.66
N ASN A 611 -24.25 14.68 12.96
CA ASN A 611 -25.26 14.49 11.93
C ASN A 611 -25.44 15.80 11.15
N ASP A 612 -25.33 15.71 9.83
CA ASP A 612 -25.41 16.83 8.92
C ASP A 612 -26.59 16.70 7.94
N ILE A 613 -27.20 15.51 7.81
CA ILE A 613 -28.28 15.20 6.87
C ILE A 613 -29.56 14.80 7.62
N ASP A 614 -30.70 15.27 7.12
CA ASP A 614 -32.06 14.91 7.54
C ASP A 614 -32.67 13.98 6.47
N LEU A 615 -32.75 12.68 6.75
CA LEU A 615 -33.23 11.67 5.81
C LEU A 615 -34.75 11.55 5.77
N ASP A 616 -35.45 11.86 6.88
CA ASP A 616 -36.91 11.72 6.98
C ASP A 616 -37.67 13.04 6.76
N GLU A 617 -36.94 14.12 6.51
CA GLU A 617 -37.41 15.49 6.24
C GLU A 617 -38.26 16.06 7.40
N ASN A 618 -38.00 15.63 8.65
CA ASN A 618 -38.71 16.11 9.84
C ASN A 618 -38.15 17.42 10.41
N GLY A 619 -36.99 17.88 9.92
CA GLY A 619 -36.28 19.08 10.34
C GLY A 619 -35.10 18.84 11.29
N ASP A 620 -34.93 17.63 11.81
CA ASP A 620 -33.81 17.21 12.66
C ASP A 620 -32.84 16.33 11.84
N LYS A 621 -31.53 16.55 12.01
CA LYS A 621 -30.50 15.79 11.29
C LYS A 621 -30.26 14.44 11.97
N ASP A 622 -30.49 13.34 11.25
CA ASP A 622 -30.49 11.97 11.75
C ASP A 622 -29.40 11.07 11.11
N ALA A 623 -28.71 11.57 10.09
CA ALA A 623 -27.62 10.89 9.43
C ALA A 623 -26.39 11.77 9.26
N ALA A 624 -25.23 11.11 9.12
CA ALA A 624 -23.98 11.77 8.80
C ALA A 624 -23.51 11.38 7.38
N SER A 625 -23.03 12.36 6.63
CA SER A 625 -22.44 12.16 5.31
C SER A 625 -21.07 11.50 5.40
N VAL A 626 -20.80 10.61 4.46
CA VAL A 626 -19.51 9.93 4.31
C VAL A 626 -19.11 9.89 2.84
N ALA A 627 -17.83 10.16 2.59
CA ALA A 627 -17.22 10.06 1.28
C ALA A 627 -15.95 9.21 1.31
N MET A 628 -15.82 8.30 0.35
CA MET A 628 -14.63 7.51 0.12
C MET A 628 -14.11 7.72 -1.29
N ARG A 629 -12.82 8.05 -1.39
CA ARG A 629 -12.07 8.08 -2.64
C ARG A 629 -11.69 6.67 -3.05
N PHE A 630 -11.78 6.41 -4.35
CA PHE A 630 -11.38 5.14 -4.93
C PHE A 630 -10.58 5.33 -6.23
N ILE A 631 -9.67 4.38 -6.48
CA ILE A 631 -8.94 4.25 -7.73
C ILE A 631 -9.05 2.81 -8.20
N THR A 632 -9.18 2.62 -9.51
CA THR A 632 -9.27 1.28 -10.10
C THR A 632 -8.22 1.04 -11.17
N ILE A 633 -7.93 -0.24 -11.42
CA ILE A 633 -7.14 -0.75 -12.55
C ILE A 633 -7.98 -1.74 -13.37
N PRO A 634 -7.55 -2.13 -14.59
CA PRO A 634 -8.22 -3.15 -15.37
C PRO A 634 -8.36 -4.49 -14.63
N ALA A 635 -9.45 -5.21 -14.89
CA ALA A 635 -9.70 -6.53 -14.34
C ALA A 635 -10.59 -7.36 -15.28
N ASN A 636 -10.54 -8.68 -15.12
CA ASN A 636 -11.45 -9.61 -15.78
C ASN A 636 -12.35 -10.27 -14.75
N LEU A 637 -13.65 -10.31 -15.02
CA LEU A 637 -14.60 -11.13 -14.27
C LEU A 637 -14.76 -12.47 -14.98
N VAL A 638 -14.48 -13.56 -14.27
CA VAL A 638 -14.53 -14.93 -14.79
C VAL A 638 -15.46 -15.80 -13.96
N SER A 639 -15.94 -16.89 -14.55
CA SER A 639 -16.63 -17.94 -13.79
C SER A 639 -15.63 -18.76 -12.97
N GLN A 640 -16.09 -19.34 -11.85
CA GLN A 640 -15.30 -20.31 -11.09
C GLN A 640 -14.87 -21.52 -11.91
#